data_AF-A0A0W8FXX6-F1
#
_entry.id   AF-A0A0W8FXX6-F1
#
_cell.length_a   1.000
_cell.length_b   1.000
_cell.length_c   1.000
_cell.angle_alpha   90.00
_cell.angle_beta   90.00
_cell.angle_gamma   90.00
#
_symmetry.space_group_name_H-M   'P 1'
#
loop_
_entity.id
_entity.type
_entity.pdbx_description
1 polymer ?
#
loop_
_entity_poly.entity_id
_entity_poly.type
_entity_poly.pdbx_seq_one_letter_code
_entity_poly.pdbx_strand_id
1 'polypeptide(L)'
;MFRKITFLFTVFLFTTSLYASSLIHHRITVEIDPVNQTLNAVDEITIPASFFKPVLKFLLNSNLEITCETPGVALKLEEQDVKPENIGMDREDYSLISEISQKKYSIHFDENTGEDVTVKLRFKGKIHYPIKQLGAEYARGFSVSPGIIDERGIYLAGSTQWIPMFDNEHITFELTTILPETWSVVSQGTRTSDKIENGKRIISWNSPEPMEEVYLIAAEFHEYHMSAGATDVMAFLRTPDETLANKYLETTAQYLEMYRKLVGLYPFSKFALVENFWETGYGMPSFTLLGEQIIRFPFILHSSYPHELLHNYWGNSVYVDFKTGNWCEGLTAYMADQLIAEQRGQGDEYRRTTLQKFTDYVTPSNDFPLKEFISRYDAPSEAIGYGKTMMVFNMLREKVGDELFIRGFQKFYRDNKFKTASFDDIRIAFESVTGENLNLFFDQWINRKGAPALNLSDVYVNQAADRYNLQFTLKQVQDDDAFVLDVPIAVYFENKVELKQFEITSKEQSYEMVFSEHPLMIQVDPQFNVFRKLHYNEIPPSLSKIFGSEKLLILLPSKADEFSMNYYKGLADTWSMDATKNIEVKFDNELTELPADVSTWIFGKDNVFTQIISDAVKDYDAELTEDFVRFGKTSFEADKNSYIVSVRHPKNPDAVLVMLSSDNKNAAEGLARKLPHYGKYSYLVFEGDEPANIAKGEWDAVNSPLSAKIKMVDGTEAKEISSVLSRRKALASLEPLFSSERMMQAVEYLASEELAGRAPGTEGIDKAANYIAEQFKTAGLLPGADDESYFQTWEEVVDGEGNKAAVKNIIGIIPGTNPDMKDESVIVSAHYDHIGLGWPGANKQNIGKIHFGADDNASGVAVMLELAHLLGKTLKPQRTIIFVAFTSEESGLLGSKYYVKNMKRFPAKKVIGVLNFDTVGRLGKNKLFVLNSSSAQEWRFIFMGTSYVTGIEAEMVTQDLDASDQRSFIEIGVPGVQFFTAPHEDYHKPTDTSDKIDADGLVKVATFGRESVLYLADREEPLTFKGEIKTGEKKSQTTGTRSVTTGSMPDFTYPGEGVRIADLSSDSPAAKAGLKKGDVIIKLGSYDVKNLSSYSEALKNFNPGDVVDLIYLRDGNENKTLIELIER
;
A
#
# COMPACT_ATOMS: atom_id res chain seq x y z
N MET A 1 16.00 55.03 -30.65
CA MET A 1 16.92 53.89 -30.86
C MET A 1 16.08 52.65 -31.13
N PHE A 2 15.38 52.69 -32.26
CA PHE A 2 14.41 51.70 -32.76
C PHE A 2 15.01 51.09 -34.04
N ARG A 3 14.71 49.80 -34.28
CA ARG A 3 15.17 48.93 -35.40
C ARG A 3 16.47 48.17 -35.15
N LYS A 4 16.36 46.91 -34.70
CA LYS A 4 17.13 45.72 -35.17
C LYS A 4 16.85 44.45 -34.32
N ILE A 5 15.59 44.06 -34.11
CA ILE A 5 15.24 42.68 -33.69
C ILE A 5 13.91 42.32 -34.36
N THR A 6 13.92 42.12 -35.68
CA THR A 6 12.76 41.62 -36.44
C THR A 6 13.20 41.05 -37.79
N PHE A 7 14.16 40.12 -37.81
CA PHE A 7 14.53 39.42 -39.06
C PHE A 7 15.13 38.02 -38.84
N LEU A 8 14.59 37.26 -37.88
CA LEU A 8 14.98 35.85 -37.65
C LEU A 8 13.82 35.03 -37.04
N PHE A 9 12.59 35.32 -37.47
CA PHE A 9 11.38 34.62 -36.97
C PHE A 9 10.40 34.26 -38.10
N THR A 10 10.89 34.00 -39.31
CA THR A 10 10.00 33.70 -40.46
C THR A 10 10.60 32.73 -41.49
N VAL A 11 11.37 31.73 -41.05
CA VAL A 11 11.68 30.50 -41.82
C VAL A 11 11.84 29.34 -40.83
N PHE A 12 10.75 28.95 -40.15
CA PHE A 12 10.59 27.63 -39.52
C PHE A 12 9.10 27.29 -39.62
N LEU A 13 8.62 27.19 -40.86
CA LEU A 13 7.31 26.70 -41.23
C LEU A 13 7.56 25.60 -42.27
N PHE A 14 7.16 24.38 -41.92
CA PHE A 14 7.17 23.17 -42.75
C PHE A 14 8.53 22.76 -43.35
N THR A 15 9.38 22.20 -42.49
CA THR A 15 10.20 21.04 -42.90
C THR A 15 9.86 19.90 -41.95
N THR A 16 8.71 19.26 -42.19
CA THR A 16 8.54 17.86 -41.78
C THR A 16 9.63 17.10 -42.53
N SER A 17 10.71 16.78 -41.81
CA SER A 17 11.69 15.80 -42.26
C SER A 17 10.93 14.49 -42.47
N LEU A 18 10.53 14.23 -43.72
CA LEU A 18 10.20 12.91 -44.23
C LEU A 18 11.46 12.03 -44.06
N TYR A 19 11.68 11.53 -42.85
CA TYR A 19 12.32 10.23 -42.74
C TYR A 19 11.28 9.25 -43.27
N ALA A 20 11.60 8.56 -44.37
CA ALA A 20 10.82 7.40 -44.79
C ALA A 20 10.73 6.46 -43.57
N SER A 21 9.51 6.23 -43.08
CA SER A 21 9.28 5.27 -41.99
C SER A 21 9.73 3.91 -42.49
N SER A 22 10.59 3.22 -41.73
CA SER A 22 10.98 1.84 -42.03
C SER A 22 9.91 0.82 -41.61
N LEU A 23 8.81 1.27 -41.01
CA LEU A 23 7.71 0.45 -40.51
C LEU A 23 6.45 0.65 -41.35
N ILE A 24 5.62 -0.40 -41.41
CA ILE A 24 4.29 -0.31 -42.00
C ILE A 24 3.48 0.73 -41.24
N HIS A 25 2.81 1.62 -41.98
CA HIS A 25 1.99 2.67 -41.42
C HIS A 25 0.53 2.46 -41.81
N HIS A 26 -0.36 2.42 -40.82
CA HIS A 26 -1.80 2.29 -41.01
C HIS A 26 -2.49 3.64 -40.83
N ARG A 27 -3.29 4.06 -41.81
CA ARG A 27 -4.24 5.17 -41.63
C ARG A 27 -5.66 4.61 -41.66
N ILE A 28 -6.21 4.42 -40.47
CA ILE A 28 -7.47 3.74 -40.22
C ILE A 28 -8.58 4.79 -40.02
N THR A 29 -9.66 4.66 -40.77
CA THR A 29 -10.92 5.34 -40.50
C THR A 29 -12.00 4.31 -40.28
N VAL A 30 -12.59 4.27 -39.09
CA VAL A 30 -13.59 3.27 -38.71
C VAL A 30 -14.86 3.92 -38.17
N GLU A 31 -15.99 3.51 -38.72
CA GLU A 31 -17.32 3.79 -38.20
C GLU A 31 -17.81 2.58 -37.42
N ILE A 32 -18.23 2.79 -36.17
CA ILE A 32 -18.69 1.72 -35.28
C ILE A 32 -20.13 2.00 -34.85
N ASP A 33 -20.96 0.97 -34.89
CA ASP A 33 -22.33 0.97 -34.40
C ASP A 33 -22.42 0.03 -33.17
N PRO A 34 -22.42 0.59 -31.94
CA PRO A 34 -22.49 -0.20 -30.71
C PRO A 34 -23.76 -1.05 -30.59
N VAL A 35 -24.89 -0.55 -31.10
CA VAL A 35 -26.21 -1.21 -31.03
C VAL A 35 -26.24 -2.44 -31.93
N ASN A 36 -25.76 -2.28 -33.17
CA ASN A 36 -25.73 -3.38 -34.13
C ASN A 36 -24.48 -4.27 -34.00
N GLN A 37 -23.54 -3.90 -33.13
CA GLN A 37 -22.29 -4.63 -32.84
C GLN A 37 -21.37 -4.74 -34.07
N THR A 38 -21.45 -3.77 -34.98
CA THR A 38 -20.76 -3.80 -36.27
C THR A 38 -19.72 -2.69 -36.39
N LEU A 39 -18.70 -2.94 -37.20
CA LEU A 39 -17.75 -1.94 -37.67
C LEU A 39 -17.69 -1.89 -39.20
N ASN A 40 -17.35 -0.73 -39.73
CA ASN A 40 -17.02 -0.49 -41.14
C ASN A 40 -15.77 0.38 -41.21
N ALA A 41 -14.67 -0.21 -41.65
CA ALA A 41 -13.35 0.41 -41.64
C ALA A 41 -12.76 0.54 -43.05
N VAL A 42 -11.95 1.58 -43.20
CA VAL A 42 -11.05 1.79 -44.33
C VAL A 42 -9.66 1.97 -43.76
N ASP A 43 -8.71 1.20 -44.27
CA ASP A 43 -7.32 1.27 -43.88
C ASP A 43 -6.44 1.56 -45.10
N GLU A 44 -5.74 2.68 -45.05
CA GLU A 44 -4.72 3.06 -46.04
C GLU A 44 -3.34 2.70 -45.48
N ILE A 45 -2.82 1.57 -45.95
CA ILE A 45 -1.64 0.92 -45.43
C ILE A 45 -0.45 1.29 -46.30
N THR A 46 0.49 2.04 -45.76
CA THR A 46 1.75 2.37 -46.44
C THR A 46 2.82 1.33 -46.08
N ILE A 47 3.26 0.58 -47.09
CA ILE A 47 4.29 -0.43 -46.99
C ILE A 47 5.61 0.19 -47.46
N PRO A 48 6.62 0.30 -46.59
CA PRO A 48 7.92 0.84 -46.97
C PRO A 48 8.61 0.00 -48.04
N ALA A 49 9.40 0.64 -48.91
CA ALA A 49 10.17 -0.04 -49.94
C ALA A 49 11.07 -1.18 -49.38
N SER A 50 11.59 -1.02 -48.16
CA SER A 50 12.39 -2.02 -47.46
C SER A 50 11.62 -3.28 -47.06
N PHE A 51 10.30 -3.18 -46.91
CA PHE A 51 9.42 -4.29 -46.53
C PHE A 51 8.70 -4.91 -47.73
N PHE A 52 8.81 -4.29 -48.91
CA PHE A 52 8.08 -4.71 -50.10
C PHE A 52 8.44 -6.14 -50.51
N LYS A 53 7.39 -6.96 -50.68
CA LYS A 53 7.46 -8.28 -51.31
C LYS A 53 6.39 -8.34 -52.41
N PRO A 54 6.61 -9.02 -53.54
CA PRO A 54 5.60 -9.18 -54.58
C PRO A 54 4.29 -9.81 -54.08
N VAL A 55 4.38 -10.58 -53.00
CA VAL A 55 3.24 -11.15 -52.28
C VAL A 55 3.42 -10.88 -50.79
N LEU A 56 2.46 -10.19 -50.18
CA LEU A 56 2.40 -9.97 -48.73
C LEU A 56 1.21 -10.71 -48.16
N LYS A 57 1.38 -11.33 -46.99
CA LYS A 57 0.33 -12.09 -46.31
C LYS A 57 -0.07 -11.40 -45.03
N PHE A 58 -1.36 -11.44 -44.70
CA PHE A 58 -1.88 -10.90 -43.47
C PHE A 58 -3.05 -11.74 -42.95
N LEU A 59 -3.33 -11.61 -41.67
CA LEU A 59 -4.48 -12.22 -40.99
C LEU A 59 -5.55 -11.16 -40.73
N LEU A 60 -6.81 -11.59 -40.77
CA LEU A 60 -7.96 -10.77 -40.38
C LEU A 60 -9.02 -11.66 -39.74
N ASN A 61 -9.77 -11.12 -38.78
CA ASN A 61 -10.89 -11.82 -38.15
C ASN A 61 -11.87 -12.40 -39.18
N SER A 62 -12.27 -13.65 -39.02
CA SER A 62 -13.17 -14.35 -39.97
C SER A 62 -14.55 -13.69 -40.10
N ASN A 63 -14.99 -12.94 -39.08
CA ASN A 63 -16.28 -12.22 -39.09
C ASN A 63 -16.24 -10.91 -39.91
N LEU A 64 -15.07 -10.53 -40.43
CA LEU A 64 -14.90 -9.35 -41.28
C LEU A 64 -14.82 -9.76 -42.75
N GLU A 65 -15.66 -9.13 -43.57
CA GLU A 65 -15.59 -9.18 -45.03
C GLU A 65 -14.65 -8.07 -45.52
N ILE A 66 -13.74 -8.37 -46.44
CA ILE A 66 -12.71 -7.45 -46.90
C ILE A 66 -12.67 -7.33 -48.43
N THR A 67 -12.40 -6.12 -48.93
CA THR A 67 -12.14 -5.81 -50.33
C THR A 67 -10.90 -4.91 -50.47
N CYS A 68 -10.18 -5.03 -51.58
CA CYS A 68 -9.09 -4.10 -51.93
C CYS A 68 -9.60 -3.09 -52.95
N GLU A 69 -9.36 -1.80 -52.68
CA GLU A 69 -9.76 -0.67 -53.56
C GLU A 69 -8.57 -0.11 -54.37
N THR A 70 -7.36 -0.65 -54.19
CA THR A 70 -6.17 -0.19 -54.90
C THR A 70 -6.08 -0.79 -56.32
N PRO A 71 -6.01 0.03 -57.38
CA PRO A 71 -5.78 -0.46 -58.74
C PRO A 71 -4.45 -1.19 -58.89
N GLY A 72 -4.42 -2.31 -59.63
CA GLY A 72 -3.20 -3.09 -59.87
C GLY A 72 -2.74 -3.94 -58.69
N VAL A 73 -3.60 -4.08 -57.67
CA VAL A 73 -3.34 -4.90 -56.48
C VAL A 73 -4.45 -5.94 -56.35
N ALA A 74 -4.08 -7.22 -56.37
CA ALA A 74 -5.04 -8.32 -56.26
C ALA A 74 -5.04 -8.92 -54.84
N LEU A 75 -6.21 -8.94 -54.20
CA LEU A 75 -6.43 -9.60 -52.91
C LEU A 75 -6.90 -11.05 -53.14
N LYS A 76 -6.25 -12.01 -52.49
CA LYS A 76 -6.66 -13.42 -52.51
C LYS A 76 -6.82 -13.96 -51.10
N LEU A 77 -7.81 -14.82 -50.93
CA LEU A 77 -7.95 -15.65 -49.74
C LEU A 77 -7.09 -16.90 -49.91
N GLU A 78 -6.15 -17.11 -49.00
CA GLU A 78 -5.22 -18.24 -49.01
C GLU A 78 -5.75 -19.41 -48.18
N GLU A 79 -6.27 -19.12 -46.98
CA GLU A 79 -6.67 -20.12 -46.01
C GLU A 79 -7.86 -19.62 -45.17
N GLN A 80 -8.81 -20.52 -44.90
CA GLN A 80 -9.94 -20.29 -44.00
C GLN A 80 -9.68 -21.01 -42.68
N ASP A 81 -10.16 -20.43 -41.57
CA ASP A 81 -10.08 -21.01 -40.23
C ASP A 81 -8.66 -21.24 -39.71
N VAL A 82 -7.79 -20.25 -39.92
CA VAL A 82 -6.46 -20.21 -39.31
C VAL A 82 -6.60 -19.97 -37.82
N LYS A 83 -5.94 -20.82 -37.02
CA LYS A 83 -5.87 -20.62 -35.58
C LYS A 83 -4.87 -19.51 -35.25
N PRO A 84 -5.14 -18.65 -34.26
CA PRO A 84 -4.20 -17.62 -33.85
C PRO A 84 -2.89 -18.25 -33.34
N GLU A 85 -1.76 -17.94 -33.97
CA GLU A 85 -0.42 -18.28 -33.45
C GLU A 85 0.13 -17.18 -32.51
N ASN A 86 -0.41 -15.96 -32.62
CA ASN A 86 -0.01 -14.77 -31.86
C ASN A 86 -1.25 -13.91 -31.62
N ILE A 87 -1.56 -13.59 -30.35
CA ILE A 87 -2.73 -12.80 -29.94
C ILE A 87 -2.37 -11.50 -29.20
N GLY A 88 -1.17 -10.95 -29.42
CA GLY A 88 -0.75 -9.69 -28.80
C GLY A 88 -0.60 -9.79 -27.28
N MET A 89 -0.97 -8.75 -26.54
CA MET A 89 -0.92 -8.73 -25.07
C MET A 89 -1.77 -9.85 -24.42
N ASP A 90 -2.84 -10.32 -25.07
CA ASP A 90 -3.69 -11.39 -24.55
C ASP A 90 -3.05 -12.78 -24.66
N ARG A 91 -1.78 -12.89 -25.08
CA ARG A 91 -0.98 -14.14 -25.15
C ARG A 91 -1.00 -14.93 -23.83
N GLU A 92 -1.33 -14.27 -22.73
CA GLU A 92 -1.45 -14.88 -21.41
C GLU A 92 -2.71 -15.76 -21.24
N ASP A 93 -3.74 -15.57 -22.07
CA ASP A 93 -5.05 -16.21 -21.92
C ASP A 93 -5.30 -17.24 -23.04
N TYR A 94 -4.70 -18.42 -22.89
CA TYR A 94 -4.81 -19.53 -23.85
C TYR A 94 -6.25 -19.94 -24.20
N SER A 95 -7.21 -19.69 -23.31
CA SER A 95 -8.64 -19.97 -23.56
C SER A 95 -9.22 -19.11 -24.69
N LEU A 96 -8.73 -17.88 -24.87
CA LEU A 96 -9.19 -16.93 -25.90
C LEU A 96 -8.83 -17.39 -27.31
N ILE A 97 -7.68 -18.06 -27.48
CA ILE A 97 -7.17 -18.54 -28.77
C ILE A 97 -8.17 -19.51 -29.43
N SER A 98 -8.93 -20.26 -28.64
CA SER A 98 -9.84 -21.30 -29.13
C SER A 98 -11.11 -20.76 -29.80
N GLU A 99 -11.48 -19.50 -29.54
CA GLU A 99 -12.78 -18.94 -29.95
C GLU A 99 -12.69 -18.04 -31.19
N ILE A 100 -11.48 -17.61 -31.53
CA ILE A 100 -11.23 -16.72 -32.67
C ILE A 100 -10.89 -17.58 -33.90
N SER A 101 -11.67 -17.41 -34.97
CA SER A 101 -11.32 -17.90 -36.31
C SER A 101 -10.76 -16.73 -37.13
N GLN A 102 -9.66 -16.99 -37.86
CA GLN A 102 -9.01 -16.02 -38.73
C GLN A 102 -9.03 -16.49 -40.19
N LYS A 103 -9.02 -15.53 -41.11
CA LYS A 103 -8.78 -15.76 -42.54
C LYS A 103 -7.41 -15.21 -42.89
N LYS A 104 -6.64 -16.00 -43.65
CA LYS A 104 -5.34 -15.58 -44.17
C LYS A 104 -5.52 -15.10 -45.60
N TYR A 105 -5.12 -13.86 -45.82
CA TYR A 105 -5.17 -13.22 -47.13
C TYR A 105 -3.77 -12.97 -47.65
N SER A 106 -3.67 -12.83 -48.97
CA SER A 106 -2.47 -12.35 -49.66
C SER A 106 -2.80 -11.18 -50.57
N ILE A 107 -1.86 -10.24 -50.65
CA ILE A 107 -1.88 -9.09 -51.55
C ILE A 107 -0.81 -9.32 -52.60
N HIS A 108 -1.21 -9.32 -53.87
CA HIS A 108 -0.32 -9.45 -55.01
C HIS A 108 -0.16 -8.11 -55.71
N PHE A 109 1.08 -7.70 -55.93
CA PHE A 109 1.43 -6.48 -56.67
C PHE A 109 1.84 -6.83 -58.10
N ASP A 110 1.34 -6.08 -59.08
CA ASP A 110 1.64 -6.32 -60.49
C ASP A 110 3.11 -5.98 -60.85
N GLU A 111 3.71 -4.96 -60.23
CA GLU A 111 5.12 -4.56 -60.44
C GLU A 111 5.77 -4.03 -59.14
N ASN A 112 7.09 -4.19 -58.99
CA ASN A 112 7.87 -3.60 -57.90
C ASN A 112 8.38 -2.21 -58.33
N THR A 113 7.92 -1.15 -57.66
CA THR A 113 8.29 0.23 -57.99
C THR A 113 9.61 0.66 -57.33
N GLY A 114 10.12 -0.07 -56.34
CA GLY A 114 11.28 0.34 -55.53
C GLY A 114 11.02 1.54 -54.61
N GLU A 115 9.76 1.96 -54.49
CA GLU A 115 9.28 3.05 -53.64
C GLU A 115 8.25 2.53 -52.62
N ASP A 116 7.86 3.34 -51.64
CA ASP A 116 6.80 3.00 -50.71
C ASP A 116 5.47 2.80 -51.45
N VAL A 117 4.70 1.78 -51.08
CA VAL A 117 3.43 1.43 -51.74
C VAL A 117 2.28 1.56 -50.76
N THR A 118 1.23 2.29 -51.15
CA THR A 118 0.01 2.42 -50.34
C THR A 118 -1.09 1.50 -50.86
N VAL A 119 -1.62 0.64 -49.99
CA VAL A 119 -2.77 -0.24 -50.26
C VAL A 119 -3.97 0.23 -49.46
N LYS A 120 -5.13 0.31 -50.11
CA LYS A 120 -6.40 0.69 -49.50
C LYS A 120 -7.29 -0.53 -49.37
N LEU A 121 -7.56 -0.92 -48.13
CA LEU A 121 -8.42 -2.04 -47.78
C LEU A 121 -9.69 -1.51 -47.11
N ARG A 122 -10.84 -2.06 -47.50
CA ARG A 122 -12.12 -1.83 -46.83
C ARG A 122 -12.58 -3.12 -46.20
N PHE A 123 -12.97 -3.08 -44.94
CA PHE A 123 -13.53 -4.24 -44.28
C PHE A 123 -14.66 -3.88 -43.33
N LYS A 124 -15.64 -4.78 -43.22
CA LYS A 124 -16.84 -4.58 -42.40
C LYS A 124 -17.33 -5.91 -41.84
N GLY A 125 -18.03 -5.85 -40.72
CA GLY A 125 -18.62 -7.04 -40.13
C GLY A 125 -19.02 -6.83 -38.68
N LYS A 126 -19.31 -7.94 -38.00
CA LYS A 126 -19.76 -7.96 -36.61
C LYS A 126 -18.66 -8.50 -35.70
N ILE A 127 -18.37 -7.81 -34.61
CA ILE A 127 -17.45 -8.28 -33.58
C ILE A 127 -18.17 -8.26 -32.23
N HIS A 128 -18.47 -9.43 -31.71
CA HIS A 128 -19.15 -9.57 -30.43
C HIS A 128 -18.78 -10.91 -29.79
N TYR A 129 -17.67 -10.93 -29.06
CA TYR A 129 -17.28 -12.05 -28.23
C TYR A 129 -17.69 -11.74 -26.78
N PRO A 130 -18.70 -12.43 -26.21
CA PRO A 130 -19.23 -12.09 -24.89
C PRO A 130 -18.18 -12.30 -23.79
N ILE A 131 -18.27 -11.46 -22.75
CA ILE A 131 -17.40 -11.53 -21.57
C ILE A 131 -17.61 -12.87 -20.85
N LYS A 132 -16.51 -13.56 -20.51
CA LYS A 132 -16.52 -14.85 -19.80
C LYS A 132 -15.66 -14.77 -18.55
N GLN A 133 -16.13 -15.39 -17.46
CA GLN A 133 -15.30 -15.61 -16.27
C GLN A 133 -14.31 -16.75 -16.54
N LEU A 134 -13.05 -16.55 -16.15
CA LEU A 134 -12.08 -17.62 -16.07
C LEU A 134 -12.40 -18.53 -14.86
N GLY A 135 -12.08 -19.83 -14.97
CA GLY A 135 -12.41 -20.84 -13.97
C GLY A 135 -11.84 -20.56 -12.56
N ALA A 136 -12.32 -21.31 -11.57
CA ALA A 136 -12.08 -21.07 -10.13
C ALA A 136 -10.60 -21.03 -9.67
N GLU A 137 -9.64 -21.47 -10.50
CA GLU A 137 -8.21 -21.44 -10.19
C GLU A 137 -7.53 -20.09 -10.47
N TYR A 138 -8.17 -19.18 -11.21
CA TYR A 138 -7.70 -17.80 -11.31
C TYR A 138 -8.13 -17.04 -10.06
N ALA A 139 -7.22 -16.93 -9.09
CA ALA A 139 -7.42 -16.30 -7.79
C ALA A 139 -7.87 -14.81 -7.80
N ARG A 140 -8.15 -14.21 -8.97
CA ARG A 140 -8.55 -12.81 -9.14
C ARG A 140 -9.91 -12.57 -9.82
N GLY A 141 -10.67 -13.60 -10.19
CA GLY A 141 -12.05 -13.40 -10.69
C GLY A 141 -12.17 -12.47 -11.91
N PHE A 142 -11.15 -12.41 -12.76
CA PHE A 142 -11.17 -11.58 -13.96
C PHE A 142 -11.99 -12.23 -15.06
N SER A 143 -12.66 -11.38 -15.83
CA SER A 143 -13.37 -11.81 -17.02
C SER A 143 -12.62 -11.35 -18.26
N VAL A 144 -12.72 -12.14 -19.32
CA VAL A 144 -11.96 -11.92 -20.55
C VAL A 144 -12.90 -11.84 -21.75
N SER A 145 -12.46 -11.11 -22.78
CA SER A 145 -13.08 -11.09 -24.09
C SER A 145 -12.00 -10.88 -25.14
N PRO A 146 -11.96 -11.65 -26.25
CA PRO A 146 -11.05 -11.39 -27.36
C PRO A 146 -11.41 -10.14 -28.17
N GLY A 147 -12.54 -9.49 -27.91
CA GLY A 147 -13.02 -8.32 -28.64
C GLY A 147 -14.54 -8.16 -28.58
N ILE A 148 -15.03 -6.99 -28.23
CA ILE A 148 -16.46 -6.78 -28.05
C ILE A 148 -16.89 -5.38 -28.51
N ILE A 149 -17.95 -5.33 -29.32
CA ILE A 149 -18.72 -4.13 -29.62
C ILE A 149 -20.11 -4.37 -29.03
N ASP A 150 -20.53 -3.50 -28.11
CA ASP A 150 -21.76 -3.60 -27.34
C ASP A 150 -22.21 -2.19 -26.91
N GLU A 151 -23.49 -2.00 -26.59
CA GLU A 151 -24.02 -0.74 -26.05
C GLU A 151 -23.36 -0.33 -24.72
N ARG A 152 -22.82 -1.30 -23.96
CA ARG A 152 -22.05 -1.03 -22.75
C ARG A 152 -20.71 -0.39 -23.05
N GLY A 153 -20.07 -0.72 -24.18
CA GLY A 153 -18.73 -0.24 -24.53
C GLY A 153 -18.08 -1.07 -25.63
N ILE A 154 -16.93 -0.61 -26.10
CA ILE A 154 -16.12 -1.23 -27.15
C ILE A 154 -14.73 -1.54 -26.59
N TYR A 155 -14.27 -2.76 -26.83
CA TYR A 155 -12.90 -3.20 -26.64
C TYR A 155 -12.45 -3.94 -27.90
N LEU A 156 -11.49 -3.37 -28.61
CA LEU A 156 -10.81 -4.02 -29.74
C LEU A 156 -9.31 -3.98 -29.50
N ALA A 157 -8.66 -5.12 -29.68
CA ALA A 157 -7.23 -5.33 -29.48
C ALA A 157 -6.65 -6.17 -30.63
N GLY A 158 -5.35 -6.37 -30.65
CA GLY A 158 -4.64 -7.24 -31.58
C GLY A 158 -5.11 -8.70 -31.49
N SER A 159 -5.52 -9.18 -30.33
CA SER A 159 -6.17 -10.49 -30.18
C SER A 159 -7.42 -10.62 -31.05
N THR A 160 -8.19 -9.53 -31.21
CA THR A 160 -9.36 -9.48 -32.08
C THR A 160 -8.99 -9.63 -33.56
N GLN A 161 -7.76 -9.28 -33.96
CA GLN A 161 -7.34 -9.16 -35.37
C GLN A 161 -8.35 -8.33 -36.20
N TRP A 162 -8.78 -7.21 -35.63
CA TRP A 162 -9.78 -6.34 -36.25
C TRP A 162 -9.19 -5.47 -37.37
N ILE A 163 -7.86 -5.40 -37.48
CA ILE A 163 -7.12 -4.78 -38.57
C ILE A 163 -6.19 -5.80 -39.27
N PRO A 164 -5.79 -5.56 -40.54
CA PRO A 164 -4.76 -6.35 -41.21
C PRO A 164 -3.39 -6.26 -40.54
N MET A 165 -2.80 -7.39 -40.14
CA MET A 165 -1.44 -7.45 -39.57
C MET A 165 -0.50 -8.29 -40.45
N PHE A 166 0.68 -7.74 -40.79
CA PHE A 166 1.65 -8.36 -41.72
C PHE A 166 2.88 -8.90 -40.97
N ASP A 167 3.19 -10.19 -41.15
CA ASP A 167 4.38 -10.89 -40.64
C ASP A 167 4.75 -10.64 -39.14
N ASN A 168 3.79 -10.19 -38.31
CA ASN A 168 3.99 -9.80 -36.90
C ASN A 168 5.05 -8.71 -36.67
N GLU A 169 5.22 -7.79 -37.62
CA GLU A 169 6.12 -6.64 -37.47
C GLU A 169 5.48 -5.51 -36.65
N HIS A 170 6.31 -4.66 -36.05
CA HIS A 170 5.83 -3.43 -35.42
C HIS A 170 5.26 -2.47 -36.47
N ILE A 171 4.19 -1.77 -36.08
CA ILE A 171 3.48 -0.82 -36.92
C ILE A 171 3.48 0.58 -36.30
N THR A 172 3.13 1.57 -37.11
CA THR A 172 2.71 2.90 -36.65
C THR A 172 1.32 3.16 -37.20
N PHE A 173 0.53 4.04 -36.55
CA PHE A 173 -0.83 4.26 -37.03
C PHE A 173 -1.42 5.65 -36.73
N GLU A 174 -2.35 6.05 -37.60
CA GLU A 174 -3.36 7.07 -37.36
C GLU A 174 -4.74 6.38 -37.29
N LEU A 175 -5.48 6.57 -36.21
CA LEU A 175 -6.81 6.02 -36.02
C LEU A 175 -7.84 7.14 -35.94
N THR A 176 -8.79 7.17 -36.86
CA THR A 176 -9.95 8.07 -36.82
C THR A 176 -11.22 7.24 -36.62
N THR A 177 -11.95 7.51 -35.53
CA THR A 177 -13.19 6.81 -35.21
C THR A 177 -14.39 7.70 -35.44
N ILE A 178 -15.48 7.13 -35.93
CA ILE A 178 -16.79 7.78 -36.08
C ILE A 178 -17.77 7.02 -35.19
N LEU A 179 -18.24 7.68 -34.13
CA LEU A 179 -19.06 7.11 -33.05
C LEU A 179 -20.31 7.97 -32.78
N PRO A 180 -21.31 7.47 -32.03
CA PRO A 180 -22.41 8.30 -31.53
C PRO A 180 -21.91 9.54 -30.78
N GLU A 181 -22.69 10.63 -30.78
CA GLU A 181 -22.30 11.93 -30.23
C GLU A 181 -21.80 11.89 -28.77
N THR A 182 -22.42 11.08 -27.92
CA THR A 182 -22.12 10.97 -26.48
C THR A 182 -20.91 10.08 -26.16
N TRP A 183 -20.44 9.30 -27.13
CA TRP A 183 -19.33 8.36 -26.94
C TRP A 183 -17.99 9.08 -27.06
N SER A 184 -16.96 8.58 -26.39
CA SER A 184 -15.56 8.95 -26.59
C SER A 184 -14.73 7.69 -26.84
N VAL A 185 -13.50 7.87 -27.34
CA VAL A 185 -12.57 6.77 -27.60
C VAL A 185 -11.18 7.09 -27.09
N VAL A 186 -10.52 6.08 -26.55
CA VAL A 186 -9.11 6.08 -26.17
C VAL A 186 -8.37 5.07 -27.03
N SER A 187 -7.23 5.48 -27.55
CA SER A 187 -6.27 4.64 -28.28
C SER A 187 -4.84 5.07 -27.89
N GLN A 188 -3.84 4.42 -28.47
CA GLN A 188 -2.45 4.79 -28.23
C GLN A 188 -2.09 6.15 -28.86
N GLY A 189 -1.08 6.80 -28.28
CA GLY A 189 -0.48 8.00 -28.82
C GLY A 189 -1.21 9.29 -28.46
N THR A 190 -1.19 10.27 -29.36
CA THR A 190 -1.68 11.64 -29.11
C THR A 190 -3.01 11.88 -29.80
N ARG A 191 -3.99 12.45 -29.08
CA ARG A 191 -5.25 12.89 -29.69
C ARG A 191 -5.01 14.12 -30.56
N THR A 192 -5.26 14.01 -31.86
CA THR A 192 -5.03 15.08 -32.85
C THR A 192 -6.30 15.85 -33.21
N SER A 193 -7.47 15.24 -33.02
CA SER A 193 -8.78 15.87 -33.28
C SER A 193 -9.86 15.26 -32.39
N ASP A 194 -10.84 16.08 -32.02
CA ASP A 194 -12.09 15.68 -31.38
C ASP A 194 -13.17 16.69 -31.80
N LYS A 195 -14.17 16.25 -32.56
CA LYS A 195 -15.21 17.12 -33.12
C LYS A 195 -16.54 16.39 -33.26
N ILE A 196 -17.64 17.14 -33.18
CA ILE A 196 -18.99 16.63 -33.44
C ILE A 196 -19.45 17.14 -34.81
N GLU A 197 -19.79 16.23 -35.71
CA GLU A 197 -20.28 16.52 -37.06
C GLU A 197 -21.48 15.60 -37.38
N ASN A 198 -22.60 16.17 -37.82
CA ASN A 198 -23.81 15.42 -38.22
C ASN A 198 -24.33 14.44 -37.15
N GLY A 199 -24.28 14.81 -35.86
CA GLY A 199 -24.74 13.96 -34.75
C GLY A 199 -23.83 12.77 -34.45
N LYS A 200 -22.58 12.80 -34.93
CA LYS A 200 -21.54 11.81 -34.65
C LYS A 200 -20.30 12.50 -34.11
N ARG A 201 -19.61 11.87 -33.16
CA ARG A 201 -18.31 12.33 -32.67
C ARG A 201 -17.21 11.67 -33.49
N ILE A 202 -16.27 12.48 -33.96
CA ILE A 202 -15.14 12.07 -34.78
C ILE A 202 -13.86 12.41 -34.01
N ILE A 203 -13.14 11.37 -33.60
CA ILE A 203 -11.91 11.49 -32.80
C ILE A 203 -10.76 10.85 -33.58
N SER A 204 -9.61 11.51 -33.60
CA SER A 204 -8.40 11.03 -34.24
C SER A 204 -7.26 10.91 -33.24
N TRP A 205 -6.58 9.77 -33.26
CA TRP A 205 -5.38 9.46 -32.49
C TRP A 205 -4.21 9.17 -33.44
N ASN A 206 -3.02 9.66 -33.11
CA ASN A 206 -1.80 9.41 -33.86
C ASN A 206 -0.74 8.77 -32.96
N SER A 207 -0.27 7.59 -33.36
CA SER A 207 0.77 6.82 -32.70
C SER A 207 1.97 6.66 -33.65
N PRO A 208 2.93 7.61 -33.62
CA PRO A 208 4.12 7.54 -34.45
C PRO A 208 5.19 6.58 -33.91
N GLU A 209 5.07 6.12 -32.66
CA GLU A 209 5.97 5.13 -32.08
C GLU A 209 5.65 3.71 -32.59
N PRO A 210 6.66 2.81 -32.68
CA PRO A 210 6.43 1.40 -33.03
C PRO A 210 5.49 0.72 -32.01
N MET A 211 4.49 -0.02 -32.51
CA MET A 211 3.48 -0.73 -31.72
C MET A 211 3.32 -2.17 -32.22
N GLU A 212 3.03 -3.13 -31.34
CA GLU A 212 2.68 -4.51 -31.74
C GLU A 212 1.23 -4.65 -32.25
N GLU A 213 0.32 -3.74 -31.84
CA GLU A 213 -1.11 -3.82 -32.13
C GLU A 213 -1.82 -2.46 -32.02
N VAL A 214 -3.09 -2.38 -32.43
CA VAL A 214 -3.93 -1.17 -32.30
C VAL A 214 -5.09 -1.43 -31.36
N TYR A 215 -5.16 -0.66 -30.27
CA TYR A 215 -6.26 -0.69 -29.32
C TYR A 215 -7.31 0.37 -29.67
N LEU A 216 -8.58 0.01 -29.49
CA LEU A 216 -9.70 0.94 -29.56
C LEU A 216 -10.65 0.65 -28.39
N ILE A 217 -10.62 1.52 -27.39
CA ILE A 217 -11.49 1.45 -26.23
C ILE A 217 -12.48 2.61 -26.28
N ALA A 218 -13.77 2.34 -26.35
CA ALA A 218 -14.77 3.41 -26.44
C ALA A 218 -15.98 3.14 -25.56
N ALA A 219 -16.53 4.21 -24.98
CA ALA A 219 -17.74 4.21 -24.19
C ALA A 219 -18.23 5.66 -24.04
N GLU A 220 -19.35 5.85 -23.33
CA GLU A 220 -19.72 7.17 -22.81
C GLU A 220 -18.79 7.49 -21.62
N PHE A 221 -17.77 8.32 -21.87
CA PHE A 221 -16.76 8.70 -20.89
C PHE A 221 -16.88 10.17 -20.48
N HIS A 222 -16.61 10.42 -19.20
CA HIS A 222 -16.25 11.69 -18.61
C HIS A 222 -14.72 11.79 -18.55
N GLU A 223 -14.17 12.85 -19.13
CA GLU A 223 -12.72 13.01 -19.32
C GLU A 223 -12.14 14.02 -18.31
N TYR A 224 -11.03 13.65 -17.69
CA TYR A 224 -10.24 14.49 -16.79
C TYR A 224 -8.78 14.43 -17.22
N HIS A 225 -8.03 15.51 -17.04
CA HIS A 225 -6.61 15.51 -17.40
C HIS A 225 -5.79 16.53 -16.62
N MET A 226 -4.48 16.28 -16.52
CA MET A 226 -3.47 17.21 -16.01
C MET A 226 -2.13 16.97 -16.71
N SER A 227 -1.26 17.98 -16.74
CA SER A 227 0.10 17.83 -17.24
C SER A 227 1.04 17.33 -16.14
N ALA A 228 1.80 16.26 -16.43
CA ALA A 228 2.91 15.78 -15.61
C ALA A 228 4.22 15.93 -16.39
N GLY A 229 4.87 17.08 -16.25
CA GLY A 229 6.04 17.42 -17.05
C GLY A 229 5.71 17.53 -18.54
N ALA A 230 6.30 16.65 -19.36
CA ALA A 230 6.05 16.59 -20.81
C ALA A 230 4.93 15.59 -21.20
N THR A 231 4.36 14.88 -20.23
CA THR A 231 3.35 13.84 -20.45
C THR A 231 1.98 14.36 -20.05
N ASP A 232 0.98 14.15 -20.90
CA ASP A 232 -0.43 14.41 -20.56
C ASP A 232 -0.99 13.20 -19.79
N VAL A 233 -1.46 13.44 -18.57
CA VAL A 233 -2.06 12.40 -17.73
C VAL A 233 -3.56 12.56 -17.81
N MET A 234 -4.28 11.48 -18.11
CA MET A 234 -5.73 11.52 -18.32
C MET A 234 -6.46 10.45 -17.49
N ALA A 235 -7.74 10.69 -17.22
CA ALA A 235 -8.66 9.69 -16.66
C ALA A 235 -9.97 9.73 -17.45
N PHE A 236 -10.44 8.57 -17.87
CA PHE A 236 -11.70 8.38 -18.59
C PHE A 236 -12.62 7.51 -17.74
N LEU A 237 -13.63 8.14 -17.13
CA LEU A 237 -14.58 7.48 -16.23
C LEU A 237 -15.95 7.35 -16.88
N ARG A 238 -16.60 6.20 -16.73
CA ARG A 238 -17.97 5.95 -17.19
C ARG A 238 -19.00 6.63 -16.30
N THR A 239 -18.69 6.76 -15.01
CA THR A 239 -19.49 7.53 -14.05
C THR A 239 -18.66 8.73 -13.58
N PRO A 240 -19.19 9.96 -13.61
CA PRO A 240 -18.42 11.14 -13.28
C PRO A 240 -18.03 11.14 -11.80
N ASP A 241 -16.74 11.24 -11.52
CA ASP A 241 -16.15 11.33 -10.17
C ASP A 241 -14.83 12.11 -10.24
N GLU A 242 -14.91 13.44 -10.08
CA GLU A 242 -13.73 14.34 -10.17
C GLU A 242 -12.69 14.04 -9.07
N THR A 243 -13.14 13.61 -7.88
CA THR A 243 -12.24 13.26 -6.77
C THR A 243 -11.44 12.02 -7.09
N LEU A 244 -12.09 10.95 -7.55
CA LEU A 244 -11.42 9.72 -7.97
C LEU A 244 -10.45 9.99 -9.11
N ALA A 245 -10.88 10.73 -10.13
CA ALA A 245 -10.04 11.09 -11.26
C ALA A 245 -8.77 11.83 -10.78
N ASN A 246 -8.91 12.88 -9.96
CA ASN A 246 -7.78 13.63 -9.45
C ASN A 246 -6.79 12.78 -8.66
N LYS A 247 -7.25 11.82 -7.84
CA LYS A 247 -6.36 10.87 -7.14
C LYS A 247 -5.50 10.07 -8.11
N TYR A 248 -6.08 9.54 -9.18
CA TYR A 248 -5.34 8.81 -10.20
C TYR A 248 -4.38 9.70 -10.99
N LEU A 249 -4.83 10.90 -11.37
CA LEU A 249 -4.00 11.86 -12.11
C LEU A 249 -2.74 12.25 -11.29
N GLU A 250 -2.91 12.61 -10.02
CA GLU A 250 -1.82 12.97 -9.10
C GLU A 250 -0.86 11.79 -8.87
N THR A 251 -1.43 10.63 -8.52
CA THR A 251 -0.65 9.41 -8.25
C THR A 251 0.15 8.97 -9.47
N THR A 252 -0.43 9.08 -10.67
CA THR A 252 0.28 8.81 -11.93
C THR A 252 1.48 9.74 -12.09
N ALA A 253 1.31 11.04 -11.85
CA ALA A 253 2.40 12.01 -11.95
C ALA A 253 3.56 11.66 -11.02
N GLN A 254 3.26 11.24 -9.78
CA GLN A 254 4.28 10.81 -8.82
C GLN A 254 5.02 9.55 -9.28
N TYR A 255 4.31 8.53 -9.76
CA TYR A 255 4.95 7.31 -10.27
C TYR A 255 5.74 7.55 -11.55
N LEU A 256 5.24 8.38 -12.47
CA LEU A 256 5.98 8.76 -13.67
C LEU A 256 7.32 9.41 -13.32
N GLU A 257 7.36 10.29 -12.31
CA GLU A 257 8.61 10.89 -11.85
C GLU A 257 9.54 9.89 -11.16
N MET A 258 9.00 8.98 -10.33
CA MET A 258 9.78 7.91 -9.71
C MET A 258 10.42 6.98 -10.78
N TYR A 259 9.62 6.52 -11.74
CA TYR A 259 10.10 5.67 -12.83
C TYR A 259 11.01 6.42 -13.81
N ARG A 260 10.85 7.74 -13.98
CA ARG A 260 11.79 8.55 -14.74
C ARG A 260 13.20 8.48 -14.17
N LYS A 261 13.33 8.49 -12.83
CA LYS A 261 14.61 8.37 -12.14
C LYS A 261 15.15 6.94 -12.18
N LEU A 262 14.30 5.93 -12.05
CA LEU A 262 14.69 4.52 -12.06
C LEU A 262 15.06 3.99 -13.46
N VAL A 263 14.30 4.36 -14.48
CA VAL A 263 14.34 3.74 -15.83
C VAL A 263 14.76 4.75 -16.89
N GLY A 264 14.10 5.91 -16.95
CA GLY A 264 14.37 6.93 -17.96
C GLY A 264 13.09 7.64 -18.40
N LEU A 265 13.17 8.51 -19.41
CA LEU A 265 12.00 9.28 -19.87
C LEU A 265 10.85 8.36 -20.31
N TYR A 266 9.64 8.70 -19.87
CA TYR A 266 8.43 8.00 -20.23
C TYR A 266 8.28 7.89 -21.77
N PRO A 267 7.90 6.72 -22.31
CA PRO A 267 7.99 6.45 -23.73
C PRO A 267 7.01 7.20 -24.62
N PHE A 268 5.85 7.61 -24.09
CA PHE A 268 4.73 8.14 -24.86
C PHE A 268 4.40 9.59 -24.50
N SER A 269 3.58 10.26 -25.31
CA SER A 269 3.09 11.62 -25.02
C SER A 269 2.04 11.67 -23.91
N LYS A 270 1.37 10.54 -23.64
CA LYS A 270 0.23 10.43 -22.74
C LYS A 270 0.30 9.17 -21.87
N PHE A 271 -0.25 9.24 -20.67
CA PHE A 271 -0.72 8.07 -19.92
C PHE A 271 -2.18 8.29 -19.51
N ALA A 272 -3.05 7.28 -19.66
CA ALA A 272 -4.43 7.39 -19.21
C ALA A 272 -4.89 6.23 -18.32
N LEU A 273 -5.66 6.52 -17.28
CA LEU A 273 -6.57 5.55 -16.69
C LEU A 273 -7.84 5.50 -17.55
N VAL A 274 -8.29 4.30 -17.92
CA VAL A 274 -9.55 4.09 -18.62
C VAL A 274 -10.41 3.12 -17.81
N GLU A 275 -11.62 3.55 -17.43
CA GLU A 275 -12.59 2.70 -16.71
C GLU A 275 -13.26 1.73 -17.68
N ASN A 276 -13.20 0.45 -17.35
CA ASN A 276 -13.79 -0.62 -18.15
C ASN A 276 -15.20 -0.98 -17.68
N PHE A 277 -16.00 -1.56 -18.57
CA PHE A 277 -17.35 -2.04 -18.27
C PHE A 277 -17.41 -3.49 -17.77
N TRP A 278 -16.24 -4.08 -17.46
CA TRP A 278 -16.09 -5.31 -16.69
C TRP A 278 -14.77 -5.31 -15.91
N GLU A 279 -14.65 -6.17 -14.90
CA GLU A 279 -13.47 -6.19 -14.04
C GLU A 279 -12.23 -6.70 -14.80
N THR A 280 -11.21 -5.85 -14.88
CA THR A 280 -9.96 -6.04 -15.62
C THR A 280 -8.79 -5.36 -14.93
N GLY A 281 -7.56 -5.75 -15.31
CA GLY A 281 -6.31 -5.11 -14.91
C GLY A 281 -5.29 -5.23 -16.02
N TYR A 282 -5.33 -4.34 -17.01
CA TYR A 282 -4.47 -4.40 -18.21
C TYR A 282 -3.60 -3.16 -18.36
N GLY A 283 -2.28 -3.33 -18.48
CA GLY A 283 -1.31 -2.29 -18.79
C GLY A 283 -1.03 -2.21 -20.29
N MET A 284 -1.60 -1.23 -20.99
CA MET A 284 -1.46 -1.03 -22.44
C MET A 284 -0.45 0.09 -22.77
N PRO A 285 0.02 0.22 -24.02
CA PRO A 285 0.87 1.34 -24.42
C PRO A 285 0.09 2.65 -24.31
N SER A 286 0.57 3.56 -23.48
CA SER A 286 0.03 4.90 -23.16
C SER A 286 -1.26 4.94 -22.32
N PHE A 287 -1.76 3.82 -21.79
CA PHE A 287 -2.90 3.79 -20.88
C PHE A 287 -3.09 2.44 -20.17
N THR A 288 -3.90 2.40 -19.13
CA THR A 288 -4.33 1.16 -18.47
C THR A 288 -5.86 1.07 -18.46
N LEU A 289 -6.38 -0.15 -18.62
CA LEU A 289 -7.81 -0.45 -18.59
C LEU A 289 -8.12 -1.23 -17.31
N LEU A 290 -8.87 -0.59 -16.40
CA LEU A 290 -9.20 -1.14 -15.10
C LEU A 290 -10.71 -1.22 -14.88
N GLY A 291 -11.16 -2.24 -14.15
CA GLY A 291 -12.58 -2.44 -13.83
C GLY A 291 -13.20 -1.34 -12.98
N GLU A 292 -14.51 -1.15 -13.14
CA GLU A 292 -15.32 -0.18 -12.40
C GLU A 292 -15.17 -0.35 -10.87
N GLN A 293 -15.32 -1.56 -10.34
CA GLN A 293 -15.17 -1.76 -8.89
C GLN A 293 -13.71 -1.61 -8.45
N ILE A 294 -12.78 -2.12 -9.26
CA ILE A 294 -11.35 -2.08 -8.97
C ILE A 294 -10.86 -0.65 -8.78
N ILE A 295 -11.18 0.28 -9.69
CA ILE A 295 -10.61 1.63 -9.60
C ILE A 295 -11.03 2.38 -8.34
N ARG A 296 -12.16 2.01 -7.73
CA ARG A 296 -12.70 2.62 -6.51
C ARG A 296 -12.07 2.05 -5.24
N PHE A 297 -11.33 0.94 -5.33
CA PHE A 297 -10.60 0.41 -4.18
C PHE A 297 -9.36 1.26 -3.88
N PRO A 298 -9.25 1.88 -2.69
CA PRO A 298 -8.18 2.84 -2.42
C PRO A 298 -6.76 2.27 -2.51
N PHE A 299 -6.60 0.97 -2.30
CA PHE A 299 -5.29 0.31 -2.31
C PHE A 299 -4.71 0.05 -3.70
N ILE A 300 -5.53 0.14 -4.75
CA ILE A 300 -5.10 -0.13 -6.12
C ILE A 300 -4.02 0.86 -6.56
N LEU A 301 -4.14 2.13 -6.13
CA LEU A 301 -3.13 3.19 -6.33
C LEU A 301 -1.73 2.83 -5.78
N HIS A 302 -1.64 1.91 -4.82
CA HIS A 302 -0.39 1.51 -4.18
C HIS A 302 -0.19 -0.01 -4.18
N SER A 303 -0.77 -0.70 -5.17
CA SER A 303 -0.56 -2.13 -5.40
C SER A 303 -0.48 -2.40 -6.90
N SER A 304 -1.59 -2.72 -7.57
CA SER A 304 -1.60 -3.11 -8.98
C SER A 304 -1.45 -1.93 -9.95
N TYR A 305 -1.95 -0.73 -9.64
CA TYR A 305 -1.86 0.41 -10.55
C TYR A 305 -0.43 0.77 -10.99
N PRO A 306 0.55 0.93 -10.09
CA PRO A 306 1.93 1.18 -10.48
C PRO A 306 2.56 0.05 -11.31
N HIS A 307 2.12 -1.20 -11.13
CA HIS A 307 2.51 -2.34 -11.96
C HIS A 307 2.07 -2.12 -13.42
N GLU A 308 0.78 -1.82 -13.62
CA GLU A 308 0.22 -1.56 -14.96
C GLU A 308 0.85 -0.33 -15.63
N LEU A 309 1.14 0.72 -14.85
CA LEU A 309 1.84 1.90 -15.34
C LEU A 309 3.26 1.54 -15.78
N LEU A 310 3.99 0.74 -14.99
CA LEU A 310 5.36 0.35 -15.30
C LEU A 310 5.46 -0.53 -16.57
N HIS A 311 4.40 -1.28 -16.92
CA HIS A 311 4.34 -1.98 -18.21
C HIS A 311 4.49 -1.06 -19.43
N ASN A 312 4.31 0.26 -19.28
CA ASN A 312 4.60 1.18 -20.37
C ASN A 312 6.10 1.22 -20.73
N TYR A 313 6.98 1.00 -19.76
CA TYR A 313 8.42 0.84 -19.99
C TYR A 313 8.76 -0.59 -20.40
N TRP A 314 8.21 -1.58 -19.68
CA TRP A 314 8.51 -3.01 -19.88
C TRP A 314 7.31 -3.74 -20.49
N GLY A 315 7.47 -4.31 -21.67
CA GLY A 315 6.40 -4.98 -22.40
C GLY A 315 5.74 -4.09 -23.46
N ASN A 316 5.51 -2.80 -23.19
CA ASN A 316 4.87 -1.90 -24.16
C ASN A 316 5.80 -0.91 -24.87
N SER A 317 7.06 -0.77 -24.45
CA SER A 317 8.06 0.00 -25.21
C SER A 317 9.39 -0.72 -25.34
N VAL A 318 9.85 -1.46 -24.33
CA VAL A 318 10.84 -2.52 -24.54
C VAL A 318 10.07 -3.83 -24.60
N TYR A 319 9.91 -4.36 -25.81
CA TYR A 319 9.10 -5.55 -26.07
C TYR A 319 9.86 -6.82 -25.67
N VAL A 320 9.13 -7.86 -25.31
CA VAL A 320 9.70 -9.12 -24.81
C VAL A 320 10.00 -10.07 -25.97
N ASP A 321 11.21 -10.64 -26.01
CA ASP A 321 11.49 -11.83 -26.82
C ASP A 321 10.95 -13.10 -26.15
N PHE A 322 9.67 -13.40 -26.39
CA PHE A 322 9.04 -14.59 -25.82
C PHE A 322 9.70 -15.91 -26.23
N LYS A 323 10.55 -15.96 -27.27
CA LYS A 323 11.29 -17.17 -27.65
C LYS A 323 12.39 -17.53 -26.66
N THR A 324 12.85 -16.54 -25.88
CA THR A 324 13.94 -16.70 -24.90
C THR A 324 13.49 -16.43 -23.46
N GLY A 325 12.17 -16.36 -23.24
CA GLY A 325 11.54 -16.25 -21.92
C GLY A 325 11.08 -14.84 -21.58
N ASN A 326 10.00 -14.76 -20.80
CA ASN A 326 9.40 -13.52 -20.37
C ASN A 326 10.10 -12.95 -19.12
N TRP A 327 10.97 -11.96 -19.32
CA TRP A 327 11.63 -11.22 -18.24
C TRP A 327 10.79 -10.08 -17.66
N CYS A 328 9.76 -9.64 -18.39
CA CYS A 328 9.00 -8.42 -18.11
C CYS A 328 8.19 -8.57 -16.81
N GLU A 329 7.39 -9.62 -16.68
CA GLU A 329 6.49 -9.82 -15.53
C GLU A 329 7.21 -9.77 -14.18
N GLY A 330 8.28 -10.55 -14.04
CA GLY A 330 9.07 -10.57 -12.81
C GLY A 330 9.85 -9.28 -12.56
N LEU A 331 10.29 -8.58 -13.61
CA LEU A 331 10.94 -7.27 -13.47
C LEU A 331 9.94 -6.20 -13.03
N THR A 332 8.74 -6.18 -13.61
CA THR A 332 7.67 -5.26 -13.25
C THR A 332 7.25 -5.52 -11.80
N ALA A 333 7.05 -6.77 -11.39
CA ALA A 333 6.79 -7.13 -9.99
C ALA A 333 7.92 -6.68 -9.04
N TYR A 334 9.19 -6.78 -9.47
CA TYR A 334 10.33 -6.31 -8.67
C TYR A 334 10.35 -4.79 -8.48
N MET A 335 10.12 -4.05 -9.57
CA MET A 335 10.24 -2.59 -9.61
C MET A 335 8.95 -1.85 -9.24
N ALA A 336 7.82 -2.56 -9.09
CA ALA A 336 6.56 -2.02 -8.58
C ALA A 336 6.19 -2.69 -7.24
N ASP A 337 5.69 -3.92 -7.26
CA ASP A 337 5.10 -4.58 -6.08
C ASP A 337 6.08 -4.73 -4.92
N GLN A 338 7.25 -5.35 -5.17
CA GLN A 338 8.31 -5.53 -4.18
C GLN A 338 8.89 -4.19 -3.74
N LEU A 339 9.04 -3.23 -4.66
CA LEU A 339 9.55 -1.90 -4.33
C LEU A 339 8.59 -1.15 -3.40
N ILE A 340 7.29 -1.22 -3.63
CA ILE A 340 6.27 -0.61 -2.76
C ILE A 340 6.25 -1.29 -1.40
N ALA A 341 6.36 -2.62 -1.35
CA ALA A 341 6.54 -3.34 -0.10
C ALA A 341 7.82 -2.87 0.64
N GLU A 342 8.93 -2.68 -0.07
CA GLU A 342 10.18 -2.16 0.50
C GLU A 342 10.03 -0.71 1.03
N GLN A 343 9.33 0.17 0.30
CA GLN A 343 8.99 1.53 0.75
C GLN A 343 8.16 1.52 2.04
N ARG A 344 7.32 0.50 2.23
CA ARG A 344 6.49 0.28 3.43
C ARG A 344 7.22 -0.51 4.52
N GLY A 345 8.50 -0.82 4.33
CA GLY A 345 9.30 -1.59 5.28
C GLY A 345 8.91 -3.07 5.38
N GLN A 346 8.24 -3.61 4.37
CA GLN A 346 7.78 -5.00 4.25
C GLN A 346 8.54 -5.77 3.15
N GLY A 347 9.69 -5.26 2.69
CA GLY A 347 10.41 -5.83 1.56
C GLY A 347 11.01 -7.22 1.83
N ASP A 348 11.50 -7.46 3.04
CA ASP A 348 11.96 -8.78 3.53
C ASP A 348 10.82 -9.78 3.61
N GLU A 349 9.67 -9.34 4.12
CA GLU A 349 8.46 -10.16 4.24
C GLU A 349 7.87 -10.55 2.86
N TYR A 350 7.89 -9.63 1.90
CA TYR A 350 7.47 -9.92 0.52
C TYR A 350 8.40 -10.95 -0.15
N ARG A 351 9.72 -10.82 0.02
CA ARG A 351 10.69 -11.83 -0.48
C ARG A 351 10.47 -13.19 0.20
N ARG A 352 10.31 -13.23 1.53
CA ARG A 352 10.00 -14.46 2.27
C ARG A 352 8.76 -15.16 1.71
N THR A 353 7.66 -14.41 1.55
CA THR A 353 6.40 -14.93 0.98
C THR A 353 6.60 -15.46 -0.44
N THR A 354 7.44 -14.79 -1.25
CA THR A 354 7.76 -15.22 -2.61
C THR A 354 8.53 -16.55 -2.62
N LEU A 355 9.53 -16.69 -1.76
CA LEU A 355 10.31 -17.93 -1.62
C LEU A 355 9.45 -19.08 -1.04
N GLN A 356 8.53 -18.74 -0.14
CA GLN A 356 7.54 -19.69 0.39
C GLN A 356 6.64 -20.23 -0.73
N LYS A 357 6.09 -19.37 -1.60
CA LYS A 357 5.28 -19.82 -2.75
C LYS A 357 6.04 -20.82 -3.63
N PHE A 358 7.30 -20.54 -3.96
CA PHE A 358 8.13 -21.48 -4.71
C PHE A 358 8.32 -22.81 -3.96
N THR A 359 8.60 -22.74 -2.66
CA THR A 359 8.79 -23.93 -1.81
C THR A 359 7.52 -24.77 -1.67
N ASP A 360 6.35 -24.14 -1.65
CA ASP A 360 5.06 -24.79 -1.43
C ASP A 360 4.46 -25.40 -2.70
N TYR A 361 4.59 -24.71 -3.85
CA TYR A 361 3.90 -25.09 -5.10
C TYR A 361 4.78 -25.78 -6.14
N VAL A 362 6.10 -25.56 -6.12
CA VAL A 362 7.00 -26.08 -7.17
C VAL A 362 7.60 -27.43 -6.79
N THR A 363 7.27 -28.46 -7.56
CA THR A 363 7.72 -29.84 -7.43
C THR A 363 8.63 -30.24 -8.60
N PRO A 364 9.42 -31.32 -8.50
CA PRO A 364 10.30 -31.76 -9.59
C PRO A 364 9.59 -32.04 -10.93
N SER A 365 8.27 -32.32 -10.91
CA SER A 365 7.47 -32.60 -12.10
C SER A 365 6.88 -31.36 -12.77
N ASN A 366 6.77 -30.24 -12.07
CA ASN A 366 6.20 -28.99 -12.61
C ASN A 366 7.23 -27.83 -12.70
N ASP A 367 8.47 -28.04 -12.25
CA ASP A 367 9.56 -27.06 -12.32
C ASP A 367 10.16 -26.94 -13.74
N PHE A 368 10.39 -25.70 -14.18
CA PHE A 368 10.94 -25.35 -15.50
C PHE A 368 11.88 -24.12 -15.44
N PRO A 369 12.84 -23.99 -16.38
CA PRO A 369 13.76 -22.85 -16.42
C PRO A 369 13.06 -21.56 -16.91
N LEU A 370 13.55 -20.39 -16.50
CA LEU A 370 12.91 -19.10 -16.83
C LEU A 370 12.84 -18.81 -18.34
N LYS A 371 13.78 -19.35 -19.14
CA LYS A 371 13.73 -19.23 -20.60
C LYS A 371 12.47 -19.84 -21.24
N GLU A 372 11.76 -20.72 -20.53
CA GLU A 372 10.53 -21.38 -20.98
C GLU A 372 9.26 -20.66 -20.48
N PHE A 373 9.40 -19.67 -19.58
CA PHE A 373 8.27 -18.91 -19.07
C PHE A 373 7.73 -17.95 -20.14
N ILE A 374 6.43 -18.03 -20.42
CA ILE A 374 5.71 -17.12 -21.33
C ILE A 374 4.70 -16.29 -20.56
N SER A 375 3.82 -16.96 -19.82
CA SER A 375 2.77 -16.36 -18.98
C SER A 375 2.44 -17.28 -17.81
N ARG A 376 1.74 -16.75 -16.81
CA ARG A 376 1.16 -17.56 -15.72
C ARG A 376 -0.05 -18.34 -16.21
N TYR A 377 -0.23 -19.56 -15.73
CA TYR A 377 -1.44 -20.37 -15.94
C TYR A 377 -1.84 -21.19 -14.71
N ASP A 378 -0.99 -21.23 -13.68
CA ASP A 378 -1.21 -21.92 -12.40
C ASP A 378 -0.27 -21.33 -11.32
N ALA A 379 -0.39 -21.79 -10.07
CA ALA A 379 0.45 -21.30 -8.97
C ALA A 379 1.96 -21.63 -9.13
N PRO A 380 2.38 -22.81 -9.62
CA PRO A 380 3.79 -23.10 -9.94
C PRO A 380 4.38 -22.14 -10.98
N SER A 381 3.68 -21.90 -12.09
CA SER A 381 4.16 -20.98 -13.14
C SER A 381 4.24 -19.54 -12.66
N GLU A 382 3.35 -19.09 -11.77
CA GLU A 382 3.48 -17.79 -11.08
C GLU A 382 4.75 -17.75 -10.21
N ALA A 383 4.96 -18.76 -9.37
CA ALA A 383 6.09 -18.82 -8.45
C ALA A 383 7.44 -18.84 -9.20
N ILE A 384 7.50 -19.47 -10.37
CA ILE A 384 8.67 -19.48 -11.25
C ILE A 384 8.78 -18.15 -12.01
N GLY A 385 7.80 -17.83 -12.85
CA GLY A 385 7.88 -16.72 -13.80
C GLY A 385 7.95 -15.34 -13.14
N TYR A 386 7.16 -15.11 -12.10
CA TYR A 386 7.22 -13.86 -11.31
C TYR A 386 8.23 -14.00 -10.18
N GLY A 387 8.07 -15.02 -9.33
CA GLY A 387 8.81 -15.14 -8.08
C GLY A 387 10.32 -15.34 -8.25
N LYS A 388 10.73 -16.35 -9.03
CA LYS A 388 12.15 -16.61 -9.29
C LYS A 388 12.78 -15.46 -10.07
N THR A 389 12.13 -14.94 -11.11
CA THR A 389 12.63 -13.78 -11.88
C THR A 389 12.84 -12.54 -10.99
N MET A 390 11.88 -12.21 -10.13
CA MET A 390 11.99 -11.11 -9.17
C MET A 390 13.22 -11.30 -8.24
N MET A 391 13.40 -12.51 -7.71
CA MET A 391 14.54 -12.82 -6.85
C MET A 391 15.89 -12.80 -7.58
N VAL A 392 15.92 -13.14 -8.88
CA VAL A 392 17.12 -12.97 -9.72
C VAL A 392 17.52 -11.50 -9.80
N PHE A 393 16.57 -10.59 -10.03
CA PHE A 393 16.87 -9.15 -10.02
C PHE A 393 17.23 -8.63 -8.64
N ASN A 394 16.64 -9.17 -7.57
CA ASN A 394 17.08 -8.87 -6.20
C ASN A 394 18.54 -9.24 -5.96
N MET A 395 18.93 -10.47 -6.33
CA MET A 395 20.32 -10.93 -6.20
C MET A 395 21.28 -10.13 -7.10
N LEU A 396 20.85 -9.71 -8.29
CA LEU A 396 21.64 -8.83 -9.15
C LEU A 396 21.86 -7.46 -8.49
N ARG A 397 20.82 -6.87 -7.88
CA ARG A 397 20.92 -5.61 -7.12
C ARG A 397 21.86 -5.74 -5.92
N GLU A 398 21.80 -6.86 -5.18
CA GLU A 398 22.75 -7.16 -4.10
C GLU A 398 24.20 -7.25 -4.61
N LYS A 399 24.41 -7.87 -5.77
CA LYS A 399 25.73 -8.08 -6.35
C LYS A 399 26.38 -6.78 -6.83
N VAL A 400 25.64 -5.93 -7.55
CA VAL A 400 26.20 -4.74 -8.21
C VAL A 400 25.98 -3.44 -7.41
N GLY A 401 25.09 -3.45 -6.42
CA GLY A 401 24.70 -2.27 -5.65
C GLY A 401 23.68 -1.37 -6.37
N ASP A 402 22.99 -0.54 -5.59
CA ASP A 402 21.82 0.23 -6.04
C ASP A 402 22.13 1.19 -7.21
N GLU A 403 23.26 1.89 -7.18
CA GLU A 403 23.62 2.87 -8.23
C GLU A 403 23.83 2.19 -9.59
N LEU A 404 24.65 1.13 -9.63
CA LEU A 404 24.95 0.42 -10.87
C LEU A 404 23.73 -0.36 -11.36
N PHE A 405 22.88 -0.84 -10.45
CA PHE A 405 21.63 -1.50 -10.80
C PHE A 405 20.68 -0.56 -11.55
N ILE A 406 20.47 0.66 -11.03
CA ILE A 406 19.67 1.70 -11.70
C ILE A 406 20.29 2.03 -13.06
N ARG A 407 21.60 2.27 -13.11
CA ARG A 407 22.30 2.59 -14.37
C ARG A 407 22.23 1.46 -15.40
N GLY A 408 22.24 0.21 -14.96
CA GLY A 408 22.07 -0.99 -15.79
C GLY A 408 20.72 -1.00 -16.49
N PHE A 409 19.62 -0.78 -15.75
CA PHE A 409 18.29 -0.69 -16.36
C PHE A 409 18.07 0.57 -17.19
N GLN A 410 18.65 1.70 -16.81
CA GLN A 410 18.65 2.91 -17.66
C GLN A 410 19.39 2.69 -18.99
N LYS A 411 20.49 1.91 -18.98
CA LYS A 411 21.22 1.50 -20.19
C LYS A 411 20.35 0.56 -21.03
N PHE A 412 19.81 -0.48 -20.41
CA PHE A 412 18.94 -1.46 -21.06
C PHE A 412 17.74 -0.79 -21.75
N TYR A 413 17.02 0.08 -21.03
CA TYR A 413 15.90 0.84 -21.58
C TYR A 413 16.33 1.71 -22.77
N ARG A 414 17.41 2.49 -22.62
CA ARG A 414 17.87 3.39 -23.68
C ARG A 414 18.27 2.65 -24.96
N ASP A 415 18.91 1.49 -24.84
CA ASP A 415 19.38 0.73 -26.00
C ASP A 415 18.26 -0.03 -26.72
N ASN A 416 17.22 -0.43 -25.98
CA ASN A 416 16.16 -1.33 -26.43
C ASN A 416 14.77 -0.70 -26.53
N LYS A 417 14.62 0.59 -26.25
CA LYS A 417 13.35 1.31 -26.45
C LYS A 417 12.87 1.16 -27.89
N PHE A 418 11.62 0.71 -28.01
CA PHE A 418 10.90 0.31 -29.22
C PHE A 418 11.54 -0.83 -30.02
N LYS A 419 12.16 -1.78 -29.30
CA LYS A 419 12.71 -3.02 -29.85
C LYS A 419 12.30 -4.21 -28.97
N THR A 420 12.37 -5.39 -29.55
CA THR A 420 12.27 -6.66 -28.83
C THR A 420 13.61 -6.97 -28.15
N ALA A 421 13.58 -7.38 -26.88
CA ALA A 421 14.76 -7.65 -26.07
C ALA A 421 14.61 -8.94 -25.24
N SER A 422 15.74 -9.57 -24.95
CA SER A 422 15.89 -10.83 -24.21
C SER A 422 16.55 -10.62 -22.83
N PHE A 423 16.62 -11.69 -22.03
CA PHE A 423 17.47 -11.70 -20.83
C PHE A 423 18.95 -11.40 -21.13
N ASP A 424 19.43 -11.76 -22.34
CA ASP A 424 20.83 -11.52 -22.73
C ASP A 424 21.12 -10.02 -22.96
N ASP A 425 20.14 -9.28 -23.48
CA ASP A 425 20.24 -7.83 -23.65
C ASP A 425 20.31 -7.11 -22.29
N ILE A 426 19.61 -7.63 -21.28
CA ILE A 426 19.75 -7.15 -19.89
C ILE A 426 21.16 -7.42 -19.38
N ARG A 427 21.67 -8.66 -19.55
CA ARG A 427 23.05 -9.02 -19.18
C ARG A 427 24.05 -8.07 -19.82
N ILE A 428 24.00 -7.88 -21.14
CA ILE A 428 24.91 -7.01 -21.90
C ILE A 428 24.86 -5.57 -21.37
N ALA A 429 23.67 -5.03 -21.08
CA ALA A 429 23.53 -3.70 -20.53
C ALA A 429 24.23 -3.58 -19.16
N PHE A 430 24.04 -4.56 -18.27
CA PHE A 430 24.68 -4.59 -16.96
C PHE A 430 26.20 -4.79 -17.05
N GLU A 431 26.70 -5.69 -17.89
CA GLU A 431 28.15 -5.88 -18.11
C GLU A 431 28.80 -4.60 -18.63
N SER A 432 28.11 -3.85 -19.51
CA SER A 432 28.61 -2.59 -20.04
C SER A 432 28.73 -1.46 -19.00
N VAL A 433 27.92 -1.52 -17.93
CA VAL A 433 27.89 -0.52 -16.85
C VAL A 433 28.81 -0.91 -15.69
N THR A 434 28.83 -2.19 -15.34
CA THR A 434 29.59 -2.73 -14.21
C THR A 434 31.03 -3.06 -14.56
N GLY A 435 31.30 -3.45 -15.82
CA GLY A 435 32.58 -4.01 -16.25
C GLY A 435 32.81 -5.46 -15.79
N GLU A 436 31.84 -6.09 -15.12
CA GLU A 436 31.91 -7.47 -14.66
C GLU A 436 31.36 -8.43 -15.74
N ASN A 437 31.82 -9.68 -15.74
CA ASN A 437 31.25 -10.73 -16.57
C ASN A 437 30.13 -11.43 -15.80
N LEU A 438 28.89 -11.33 -16.31
CA LEU A 438 27.69 -11.84 -15.65
C LEU A 438 27.14 -13.10 -16.33
N ASN A 439 27.86 -13.70 -17.28
CA ASN A 439 27.41 -14.90 -18.00
C ASN A 439 27.06 -16.04 -17.05
N LEU A 440 27.92 -16.35 -16.07
CA LEU A 440 27.66 -17.43 -15.12
C LEU A 440 26.39 -17.17 -14.29
N PHE A 441 26.17 -15.92 -13.86
CA PHE A 441 25.00 -15.54 -13.08
C PHE A 441 23.71 -15.73 -13.88
N PHE A 442 23.64 -15.17 -15.09
CA PHE A 442 22.45 -15.29 -15.95
C PHE A 442 22.24 -16.72 -16.43
N ASP A 443 23.28 -17.43 -16.88
CA ASP A 443 23.16 -18.81 -17.35
C ASP A 443 22.59 -19.74 -16.26
N GLN A 444 23.13 -19.65 -15.05
CA GLN A 444 22.66 -20.45 -13.91
C GLN A 444 21.19 -20.17 -13.59
N TRP A 445 20.76 -18.92 -13.59
CA TRP A 445 19.41 -18.59 -13.11
C TRP A 445 18.33 -18.64 -14.18
N ILE A 446 18.68 -18.38 -15.44
CA ILE A 446 17.73 -18.36 -16.56
C ILE A 446 17.57 -19.74 -17.19
N ASN A 447 18.66 -20.51 -17.33
CA ASN A 447 18.64 -21.78 -18.07
C ASN A 447 18.49 -23.02 -17.18
N ARG A 448 18.68 -22.89 -15.86
CA ARG A 448 18.62 -24.02 -14.91
C ARG A 448 17.31 -24.00 -14.11
N LYS A 449 16.71 -25.18 -13.95
CA LYS A 449 15.62 -25.43 -12.99
C LYS A 449 16.15 -25.64 -11.57
N GLY A 450 15.26 -25.73 -10.59
CA GLY A 450 15.58 -25.97 -9.20
C GLY A 450 15.98 -24.70 -8.44
N ALA A 451 16.26 -24.90 -7.14
CA ALA A 451 16.69 -23.87 -6.21
C ALA A 451 17.59 -24.51 -5.13
N PRO A 452 18.59 -23.77 -4.60
CA PRO A 452 19.42 -24.25 -3.51
C PRO A 452 18.62 -24.41 -2.22
N ALA A 453 19.00 -25.36 -1.38
CA ALA A 453 18.52 -25.46 0.00
C ALA A 453 19.73 -25.32 0.93
N LEU A 454 19.71 -24.33 1.82
CA LEU A 454 20.87 -24.00 2.65
C LEU A 454 20.74 -24.59 4.06
N ASN A 455 21.87 -24.99 4.64
CA ASN A 455 21.96 -25.39 6.04
C ASN A 455 23.24 -24.85 6.69
N LEU A 456 23.11 -24.28 7.90
CA LEU A 456 24.24 -23.85 8.73
C LEU A 456 24.63 -24.97 9.69
N SER A 457 25.92 -25.22 9.83
CA SER A 457 26.47 -26.26 10.69
C SER A 457 27.83 -25.86 11.27
N ASP A 458 28.32 -26.63 12.24
CA ASP A 458 29.66 -26.49 12.83
C ASP A 458 29.98 -25.07 13.32
N VAL A 459 29.00 -24.40 13.96
CA VAL A 459 29.17 -23.03 14.48
C VAL A 459 29.85 -23.07 15.85
N TYR A 460 31.06 -22.51 15.94
CA TYR A 460 31.76 -22.35 17.22
C TYR A 460 32.68 -21.14 17.20
N VAL A 461 32.94 -20.58 18.39
CA VAL A 461 33.85 -19.47 18.60
C VAL A 461 35.02 -19.92 19.46
N ASN A 462 36.24 -19.68 18.98
CA ASN A 462 37.46 -19.85 19.75
C ASN A 462 38.03 -18.48 20.11
N GLN A 463 38.35 -18.27 21.39
CA GLN A 463 39.05 -17.06 21.82
C GLN A 463 40.57 -17.26 21.70
N ALA A 464 41.23 -16.38 20.96
CA ALA A 464 42.68 -16.34 20.84
C ALA A 464 43.18 -14.93 21.19
N ALA A 465 43.83 -14.80 22.36
CA ALA A 465 44.23 -13.53 22.95
C ALA A 465 43.03 -12.55 23.14
N ASP A 466 43.07 -11.39 22.50
CA ASP A 466 42.05 -10.33 22.55
C ASP A 466 41.04 -10.40 21.39
N ARG A 467 41.01 -11.51 20.63
CA ARG A 467 40.10 -11.69 19.49
C ARG A 467 39.29 -12.98 19.57
N TYR A 468 38.10 -12.92 18.97
CA TYR A 468 37.17 -14.04 18.85
C TYR A 468 37.15 -14.52 17.41
N ASN A 469 37.43 -15.81 17.24
CA ASN A 469 37.45 -16.47 15.95
C ASN A 469 36.19 -17.33 15.77
N LEU A 470 35.26 -16.85 14.93
CA LEU A 470 34.02 -17.53 14.59
C LEU A 470 34.25 -18.43 13.37
N GLN A 471 34.00 -19.72 13.54
CA GLN A 471 34.04 -20.72 12.47
C GLN A 471 32.65 -21.32 12.27
N PHE A 472 32.29 -21.58 11.01
CA PHE A 472 31.03 -22.19 10.62
C PHE A 472 31.12 -22.83 9.23
N THR A 473 30.20 -23.73 8.93
CA THR A 473 30.08 -24.43 7.64
C THR A 473 28.71 -24.19 7.03
N LEU A 474 28.67 -23.70 5.79
CA LEU A 474 27.45 -23.63 4.98
C LEU A 474 27.37 -24.81 4.02
N LYS A 475 26.18 -25.41 3.92
CA LYS A 475 25.89 -26.53 3.03
C LYS A 475 24.74 -26.23 2.09
N GLN A 476 24.83 -26.74 0.86
CA GLN A 476 23.76 -26.80 -0.12
C GLN A 476 23.21 -28.23 -0.19
N VAL A 477 22.07 -28.48 0.44
CA VAL A 477 21.56 -29.84 0.73
C VAL A 477 20.62 -30.42 -0.33
N GLN A 478 20.31 -29.67 -1.40
CA GLN A 478 19.52 -30.18 -2.53
C GLN A 478 20.24 -31.31 -3.28
N ASP A 479 19.53 -32.12 -4.07
CA ASP A 479 20.14 -33.21 -4.86
C ASP A 479 20.91 -32.69 -6.10
N ASP A 480 20.41 -31.64 -6.75
CA ASP A 480 21.05 -31.04 -7.94
C ASP A 480 22.44 -30.46 -7.63
N ASP A 481 23.25 -30.15 -8.64
CA ASP A 481 24.58 -29.53 -8.45
C ASP A 481 24.57 -28.26 -7.56
N ALA A 482 25.72 -27.89 -7.02
CA ALA A 482 25.85 -26.64 -6.27
C ALA A 482 25.48 -25.44 -7.15
N PHE A 483 24.81 -24.45 -6.56
CA PHE A 483 24.65 -23.12 -7.14
C PHE A 483 25.80 -22.22 -6.65
N VAL A 484 26.25 -21.30 -7.49
CA VAL A 484 27.13 -20.20 -7.05
C VAL A 484 26.25 -19.09 -6.47
N LEU A 485 26.41 -18.79 -5.18
CA LEU A 485 25.58 -17.84 -4.44
C LEU A 485 26.42 -16.85 -3.66
N ASP A 486 26.03 -15.58 -3.69
CA ASP A 486 26.48 -14.55 -2.74
C ASP A 486 25.45 -14.49 -1.59
N VAL A 487 25.85 -14.93 -0.39
CA VAL A 487 24.94 -15.11 0.75
C VAL A 487 25.24 -14.06 1.84
N PRO A 488 24.26 -13.25 2.26
CA PRO A 488 24.44 -12.31 3.35
C PRO A 488 24.44 -13.03 4.69
N ILE A 489 25.42 -12.74 5.55
CA ILE A 489 25.56 -13.32 6.89
C ILE A 489 25.61 -12.19 7.90
N ALA A 490 24.65 -12.19 8.83
CA ALA A 490 24.58 -11.25 9.95
C ALA A 490 25.17 -11.89 11.20
N VAL A 491 26.10 -11.17 11.83
CA VAL A 491 26.70 -11.55 13.12
C VAL A 491 26.28 -10.53 14.18
N TYR A 492 25.61 -11.00 15.21
CA TYR A 492 25.02 -10.19 16.26
C TYR A 492 25.96 -10.09 17.46
N PHE A 493 26.06 -8.89 18.00
CA PHE A 493 26.75 -8.54 19.23
C PHE A 493 25.76 -7.87 20.20
N GLU A 494 26.21 -7.54 21.42
CA GLU A 494 25.34 -6.96 22.46
C GLU A 494 24.65 -5.68 21.95
N ASN A 495 25.38 -4.79 21.26
CA ASN A 495 24.85 -3.47 20.85
C ASN A 495 24.91 -3.19 19.34
N LYS A 496 25.34 -4.14 18.52
CA LYS A 496 25.45 -3.96 17.06
C LYS A 496 25.26 -5.26 16.29
N VAL A 497 25.03 -5.15 14.99
CA VAL A 497 24.99 -6.26 14.03
C VAL A 497 25.96 -5.94 12.89
N GLU A 498 26.80 -6.90 12.50
CA GLU A 498 27.67 -6.78 11.33
C GLU A 498 27.15 -7.71 10.21
N LEU A 499 26.84 -7.14 9.04
CA LEU A 499 26.40 -7.86 7.85
C LEU A 499 27.55 -7.99 6.85
N LYS A 500 27.84 -9.21 6.36
CA LYS A 500 28.87 -9.47 5.34
C LYS A 500 28.36 -10.43 4.27
N GLN A 501 28.81 -10.25 3.02
CA GLN A 501 28.49 -11.14 1.90
C GLN A 501 29.55 -12.22 1.76
N PHE A 502 29.13 -13.46 1.50
CA PHE A 502 30.02 -14.61 1.30
C PHE A 502 29.62 -15.44 0.08
N GLU A 503 30.60 -15.73 -0.77
CA GLU A 503 30.38 -16.61 -1.92
C GLU A 503 30.45 -18.09 -1.48
N ILE A 504 29.45 -18.88 -1.86
CA ILE A 504 29.47 -20.35 -1.79
C ILE A 504 29.40 -20.92 -3.21
N THR A 505 30.37 -21.77 -3.56
CA THR A 505 30.49 -22.38 -4.91
C THR A 505 30.36 -23.90 -4.91
N SER A 506 30.45 -24.52 -3.74
CA SER A 506 30.41 -25.97 -3.54
C SER A 506 29.20 -26.41 -2.70
N LYS A 507 29.01 -27.73 -2.60
CA LYS A 507 28.00 -28.34 -1.74
C LYS A 507 28.22 -28.08 -0.25
N GLU A 508 29.47 -27.85 0.14
CA GLU A 508 29.88 -27.60 1.52
C GLU A 508 31.13 -26.73 1.52
N GLN A 509 31.09 -25.64 2.28
CA GLN A 509 32.20 -24.70 2.42
C GLN A 509 32.25 -24.15 3.86
N SER A 510 33.45 -24.16 4.45
CA SER A 510 33.69 -23.62 5.79
C SER A 510 34.30 -22.22 5.72
N TYR A 511 33.92 -21.37 6.67
CA TYR A 511 34.33 -19.98 6.75
C TYR A 511 34.89 -19.66 8.14
N GLU A 512 35.72 -18.63 8.18
CA GLU A 512 36.35 -18.13 9.39
C GLU A 512 36.26 -16.60 9.43
N MET A 513 35.87 -16.05 10.59
CA MET A 513 35.71 -14.62 10.81
C MET A 513 36.32 -14.22 12.15
N VAL A 514 37.07 -13.11 12.16
CA VAL A 514 37.74 -12.60 13.36
C VAL A 514 37.09 -11.30 13.81
N PHE A 515 36.74 -11.23 15.10
CA PHE A 515 36.10 -10.08 15.73
C PHE A 515 36.82 -9.63 17.01
N SER A 516 36.69 -8.35 17.35
CA SER A 516 37.17 -7.78 18.63
C SER A 516 36.19 -8.00 19.78
N GLU A 517 34.92 -8.24 19.47
CA GLU A 517 33.84 -8.47 20.43
C GLU A 517 33.34 -9.91 20.30
N HIS A 518 32.77 -10.45 21.38
CA HIS A 518 32.26 -11.83 21.39
C HIS A 518 30.96 -11.92 20.57
N PRO A 519 30.92 -12.71 19.47
CA PRO A 519 29.70 -12.91 18.70
C PRO A 519 28.65 -13.67 19.53
N LEU A 520 27.39 -13.23 19.50
CA LEU A 520 26.29 -13.84 20.26
C LEU A 520 25.39 -14.73 19.40
N MET A 521 25.24 -14.39 18.12
CA MET A 521 24.42 -15.14 17.18
C MET A 521 24.90 -14.91 15.75
N ILE A 522 24.76 -15.93 14.91
CA ILE A 522 24.95 -15.85 13.47
C ILE A 522 23.62 -16.17 12.78
N GLN A 523 23.27 -15.38 11.77
CA GLN A 523 22.13 -15.66 10.88
C GLN A 523 22.56 -15.55 9.43
N VAL A 524 22.17 -16.54 8.64
CA VAL A 524 22.44 -16.63 7.20
C VAL A 524 21.18 -16.25 6.45
N ASP A 525 21.31 -15.31 5.53
CA ASP A 525 20.23 -14.74 4.74
C ASP A 525 19.01 -14.25 5.56
N PRO A 526 19.22 -13.46 6.65
CA PRO A 526 18.15 -13.10 7.61
C PRO A 526 17.05 -12.20 7.02
N GLN A 527 17.27 -11.62 5.82
CA GLN A 527 16.32 -10.76 5.12
C GLN A 527 15.87 -11.37 3.79
N PHE A 528 16.07 -12.68 3.59
CA PHE A 528 15.57 -13.43 2.44
C PHE A 528 15.99 -12.84 1.09
N ASN A 529 17.28 -12.49 0.95
CA ASN A 529 17.84 -11.87 -0.25
C ASN A 529 18.23 -12.91 -1.32
N VAL A 530 18.42 -14.17 -0.95
CA VAL A 530 18.87 -15.23 -1.86
C VAL A 530 17.68 -16.07 -2.36
N PHE A 531 17.62 -16.35 -3.66
CA PHE A 531 16.67 -17.32 -4.19
C PHE A 531 17.04 -18.74 -3.74
N ARG A 532 16.21 -19.31 -2.87
CA ARG A 532 16.43 -20.63 -2.26
C ARG A 532 15.11 -21.27 -1.84
N LYS A 533 15.11 -22.59 -1.66
CA LYS A 533 14.04 -23.26 -0.91
C LYS A 533 14.17 -22.91 0.56
N LEU A 534 13.07 -22.51 1.17
CA LEU A 534 13.03 -22.23 2.60
C LEU A 534 12.87 -23.55 3.36
N HIS A 535 13.58 -23.67 4.48
CA HIS A 535 13.34 -24.78 5.39
C HIS A 535 12.00 -24.58 6.12
N TYR A 536 11.33 -25.65 6.54
CA TYR A 536 10.02 -25.55 7.22
C TYR A 536 10.05 -24.75 8.53
N ASN A 537 11.22 -24.59 9.17
CA ASN A 537 11.44 -23.73 10.35
C ASN A 537 11.65 -22.25 10.01
N GLU A 538 11.73 -21.91 8.73
CA GLU A 538 11.81 -20.53 8.22
C GLU A 538 10.47 -20.03 7.69
N ILE A 539 9.46 -20.91 7.72
CA ILE A 539 8.13 -20.66 7.18
C ILE A 539 7.12 -21.03 8.26
N PRO A 540 6.16 -20.16 8.60
CA PRO A 540 5.07 -20.57 9.48
C PRO A 540 4.19 -21.64 8.80
N PRO A 541 3.58 -22.57 9.55
CA PRO A 541 2.55 -23.42 8.97
C PRO A 541 1.38 -22.53 8.53
N SER A 542 1.04 -22.61 7.26
CA SER A 542 0.10 -21.72 6.58
C SER A 542 -0.92 -22.52 5.77
N LEU A 543 -2.00 -21.84 5.37
CA LEU A 543 -3.02 -22.42 4.50
C LEU A 543 -2.51 -22.71 3.07
N SER A 544 -1.51 -21.99 2.58
CA SER A 544 -0.90 -22.20 1.26
C SER A 544 -0.37 -23.63 1.13
N LYS A 545 0.18 -24.17 2.24
CA LYS A 545 0.75 -25.51 2.26
C LYS A 545 -0.30 -26.60 2.06
N ILE A 546 -1.46 -26.47 2.71
CA ILE A 546 -2.54 -27.45 2.53
C ILE A 546 -3.14 -27.30 1.12
N PHE A 547 -3.34 -26.08 0.63
CA PHE A 547 -3.89 -25.89 -0.72
C PHE A 547 -2.93 -26.35 -1.83
N GLY A 548 -1.61 -26.31 -1.62
CA GLY A 548 -0.60 -26.80 -2.57
C GLY A 548 -0.29 -28.30 -2.49
N SER A 549 -0.88 -29.05 -1.55
CA SER A 549 -0.59 -30.48 -1.39
C SER A 549 -1.33 -31.31 -2.45
N GLU A 550 -0.62 -32.17 -3.19
CA GLU A 550 -1.20 -33.08 -4.20
C GLU A 550 -2.14 -34.13 -3.58
N LYS A 551 -1.80 -34.60 -2.37
CA LYS A 551 -2.59 -35.54 -1.58
C LYS A 551 -3.11 -34.86 -0.33
N LEU A 552 -4.41 -35.00 -0.10
CA LEU A 552 -5.11 -34.36 1.01
C LEU A 552 -6.05 -35.35 1.71
N LEU A 553 -6.18 -35.18 3.02
CA LEU A 553 -7.15 -35.89 3.85
C LEU A 553 -8.09 -34.87 4.49
N ILE A 554 -9.40 -35.08 4.40
CA ILE A 554 -10.40 -34.33 5.15
C ILE A 554 -11.01 -35.26 6.20
N LEU A 555 -10.89 -34.87 7.47
CA LEU A 555 -11.45 -35.59 8.60
C LEU A 555 -12.72 -34.91 9.12
N LEU A 556 -13.84 -35.59 8.91
CA LEU A 556 -15.15 -35.20 9.42
C LEU A 556 -15.32 -35.62 10.89
N PRO A 557 -15.92 -34.78 11.74
CA PRO A 557 -16.09 -35.05 13.16
C PRO A 557 -17.22 -36.06 13.42
N SER A 558 -16.92 -37.33 13.74
CA SER A 558 -17.95 -38.38 13.87
C SER A 558 -18.99 -38.16 14.99
N LYS A 559 -18.71 -37.24 15.92
CA LYS A 559 -19.59 -36.89 17.06
C LYS A 559 -20.35 -35.58 16.88
N ALA A 560 -20.16 -34.86 15.78
CA ALA A 560 -20.88 -33.61 15.54
C ALA A 560 -22.38 -33.87 15.41
N ASP A 561 -23.18 -32.87 15.79
CA ASP A 561 -24.63 -32.93 15.58
C ASP A 561 -24.98 -32.95 14.08
N GLU A 562 -26.20 -33.39 13.76
CA GLU A 562 -26.65 -33.60 12.37
C GLU A 562 -26.47 -32.34 11.50
N PHE A 563 -26.64 -31.15 12.08
CA PHE A 563 -26.50 -29.90 11.34
C PHE A 563 -25.03 -29.60 11.05
N SER A 564 -24.17 -29.62 12.07
CA SER A 564 -22.73 -29.39 11.91
C SER A 564 -22.10 -30.41 10.97
N MET A 565 -22.55 -31.66 11.02
CA MET A 565 -22.13 -32.71 10.08
C MET A 565 -22.49 -32.38 8.63
N ASN A 566 -23.73 -31.96 8.36
CA ASN A 566 -24.15 -31.58 7.02
C ASN A 566 -23.35 -30.37 6.48
N TYR A 567 -23.04 -29.40 7.35
CA TYR A 567 -22.17 -28.27 7.05
C TYR A 567 -20.77 -28.72 6.59
N TYR A 568 -20.09 -29.53 7.41
CA TYR A 568 -18.72 -29.98 7.12
C TYR A 568 -18.65 -30.88 5.90
N LYS A 569 -19.68 -31.70 5.69
CA LYS A 569 -19.80 -32.53 4.49
C LYS A 569 -19.98 -31.68 3.23
N GLY A 570 -20.79 -30.63 3.27
CA GLY A 570 -20.96 -29.71 2.14
C GLY A 570 -19.66 -29.01 1.73
N LEU A 571 -18.83 -28.61 2.70
CA LEU A 571 -17.48 -28.11 2.45
C LEU A 571 -16.57 -29.15 1.80
N ALA A 572 -16.54 -30.38 2.37
CA ALA A 572 -15.72 -31.47 1.86
C ALA A 572 -16.13 -31.86 0.42
N ASP A 573 -17.43 -31.93 0.14
CA ASP A 573 -17.96 -32.25 -1.19
C ASP A 573 -17.57 -31.18 -2.21
N THR A 574 -17.69 -29.89 -1.85
CA THR A 574 -17.31 -28.76 -2.72
C THR A 574 -15.82 -28.80 -3.07
N TRP A 575 -14.95 -29.06 -2.10
CA TRP A 575 -13.50 -29.13 -2.34
C TRP A 575 -13.09 -30.42 -3.05
N SER A 576 -13.81 -31.53 -2.85
CA SER A 576 -13.54 -32.80 -3.54
C SER A 576 -13.91 -32.77 -5.03
N MET A 577 -14.58 -31.71 -5.52
CA MET A 577 -14.83 -31.49 -6.95
C MET A 577 -13.59 -31.03 -7.72
N ASP A 578 -12.52 -30.61 -7.03
CA ASP A 578 -11.26 -30.21 -7.64
C ASP A 578 -10.52 -31.45 -8.20
N ALA A 579 -10.66 -31.65 -9.51
CA ALA A 579 -10.07 -32.79 -10.22
C ALA A 579 -8.53 -32.77 -10.28
N THR A 580 -7.88 -31.67 -9.88
CA THR A 580 -6.42 -31.56 -9.83
C THR A 580 -5.81 -32.19 -8.58
N LYS A 581 -6.63 -32.50 -7.56
CA LYS A 581 -6.18 -32.99 -6.25
C LYS A 581 -6.68 -34.39 -5.93
N ASN A 582 -5.86 -35.15 -5.21
CA ASN A 582 -6.26 -36.43 -4.64
C ASN A 582 -6.73 -36.23 -3.21
N ILE A 583 -8.03 -35.96 -3.04
CA ILE A 583 -8.68 -35.70 -1.76
C ILE A 583 -9.38 -36.98 -1.27
N GLU A 584 -8.96 -37.48 -0.10
CA GLU A 584 -9.65 -38.53 0.62
C GLU A 584 -10.48 -37.93 1.76
N VAL A 585 -11.76 -38.32 1.88
CA VAL A 585 -12.65 -37.88 2.97
C VAL A 585 -12.94 -39.06 3.87
N LYS A 586 -12.68 -38.92 5.18
CA LYS A 586 -12.93 -39.95 6.20
C LYS A 586 -13.58 -39.34 7.44
N PHE A 587 -14.25 -40.16 8.24
CA PHE A 587 -14.59 -39.81 9.60
C PHE A 587 -13.38 -39.99 10.51
N ASP A 588 -13.28 -39.14 11.52
CA ASP A 588 -12.20 -39.14 12.49
C ASP A 588 -12.06 -40.46 13.29
N ASN A 589 -13.17 -41.19 13.49
CA ASN A 589 -13.20 -42.49 14.15
C ASN A 589 -12.71 -43.66 13.28
N GLU A 590 -12.46 -43.44 11.99
CA GLU A 590 -11.88 -44.44 11.08
C GLU A 590 -10.36 -44.55 11.23
N LEU A 591 -9.73 -43.59 11.93
CA LEU A 591 -8.29 -43.53 12.13
C LEU A 591 -7.93 -43.61 13.61
N THR A 592 -6.88 -44.37 13.93
CA THR A 592 -6.27 -44.36 15.26
C THR A 592 -5.15 -43.32 15.38
N GLU A 593 -4.51 -42.96 14.26
CA GLU A 593 -3.46 -41.95 14.19
C GLU A 593 -3.48 -41.24 12.83
N LEU A 594 -2.95 -40.02 12.78
CA LEU A 594 -2.86 -39.23 11.55
C LEU A 594 -1.73 -39.76 10.63
N PRO A 595 -2.00 -39.97 9.32
CA PRO A 595 -0.97 -40.34 8.35
C PRO A 595 0.10 -39.25 8.22
N ALA A 596 1.37 -39.63 8.34
CA ALA A 596 2.47 -38.67 8.32
C ALA A 596 2.77 -38.10 6.93
N ASP A 597 2.32 -38.74 5.86
CA ASP A 597 2.60 -38.38 4.47
C ASP A 597 1.53 -37.50 3.82
N VAL A 598 0.52 -37.04 4.58
CA VAL A 598 -0.64 -36.32 4.03
C VAL A 598 -0.99 -35.07 4.86
N SER A 599 -1.11 -33.92 4.19
CA SER A 599 -1.67 -32.71 4.81
C SER A 599 -3.17 -32.90 5.07
N THR A 600 -3.62 -32.54 6.28
CA THR A 600 -4.95 -32.95 6.76
C THR A 600 -5.80 -31.77 7.21
N TRP A 601 -7.02 -31.67 6.69
CA TRP A 601 -8.09 -30.84 7.22
C TRP A 601 -8.80 -31.56 8.37
N ILE A 602 -8.93 -30.89 9.51
CA ILE A 602 -9.61 -31.39 10.71
C ILE A 602 -10.82 -30.49 10.96
N PHE A 603 -12.01 -31.03 10.69
CA PHE A 603 -13.25 -30.27 10.77
C PHE A 603 -13.94 -30.43 12.11
N GLY A 604 -14.35 -29.30 12.70
CA GLY A 604 -15.12 -29.20 13.93
C GLY A 604 -14.31 -29.37 15.22
N LYS A 605 -14.74 -28.66 16.27
CA LYS A 605 -14.20 -28.78 17.63
C LYS A 605 -14.36 -30.18 18.23
N ASP A 606 -15.40 -30.91 17.82
CA ASP A 606 -15.71 -32.27 18.29
C ASP A 606 -14.85 -33.38 17.66
N ASN A 607 -13.92 -33.02 16.77
CA ASN A 607 -13.04 -34.00 16.12
C ASN A 607 -12.03 -34.58 17.12
N VAL A 608 -11.80 -35.90 17.11
CA VAL A 608 -10.89 -36.55 18.07
C VAL A 608 -9.44 -36.08 17.97
N PHE A 609 -9.04 -35.47 16.85
CA PHE A 609 -7.68 -35.00 16.61
C PHE A 609 -7.46 -33.51 16.92
N THR A 610 -8.48 -32.75 17.35
CA THR A 610 -8.34 -31.31 17.66
C THR A 610 -7.31 -31.04 18.75
N GLN A 611 -7.16 -31.94 19.72
CA GLN A 611 -6.20 -31.80 20.82
C GLN A 611 -4.75 -31.64 20.33
N ILE A 612 -4.39 -32.30 19.22
CA ILE A 612 -3.05 -32.17 18.62
C ILE A 612 -2.79 -30.71 18.20
N ILE A 613 -3.82 -30.06 17.65
CA ILE A 613 -3.75 -28.67 17.23
C ILE A 613 -3.72 -27.75 18.45
N SER A 614 -4.61 -27.98 19.44
CA SER A 614 -4.64 -27.21 20.69
C SER A 614 -3.33 -27.29 21.48
N ASP A 615 -2.59 -28.40 21.39
CA ASP A 615 -1.26 -28.51 22.00
C ASP A 615 -0.19 -27.80 21.19
N ALA A 616 -0.22 -27.90 19.85
CA ALA A 616 0.75 -27.25 18.98
C ALA A 616 0.67 -25.72 18.98
N VAL A 617 -0.53 -25.14 19.14
CA VAL A 617 -0.70 -23.67 19.17
C VAL A 617 -0.13 -22.99 20.41
N LYS A 618 0.13 -23.75 21.49
CA LYS A 618 0.72 -23.21 22.72
C LYS A 618 2.13 -22.65 22.49
N ASP A 619 2.83 -23.17 21.48
CA ASP A 619 4.14 -22.67 21.07
C ASP A 619 4.08 -21.26 20.45
N TYR A 620 2.88 -20.77 20.11
CA TYR A 620 2.64 -19.50 19.43
C TYR A 620 1.83 -18.47 20.26
N ASP A 621 1.83 -18.59 21.60
CA ASP A 621 0.99 -17.78 22.51
C ASP A 621 -0.49 -17.75 22.06
N ALA A 622 -0.99 -18.92 21.66
CA ALA A 622 -2.37 -19.12 21.25
C ALA A 622 -3.04 -20.24 22.05
N GLU A 623 -4.35 -20.13 22.18
CA GLU A 623 -5.14 -21.01 23.03
C GLU A 623 -6.51 -21.26 22.37
N LEU A 624 -6.86 -22.52 22.21
CA LEU A 624 -8.14 -22.95 21.63
C LEU A 624 -8.92 -23.70 22.70
N THR A 625 -10.10 -23.18 23.05
CA THR A 625 -11.02 -23.78 24.02
C THR A 625 -12.41 -23.93 23.40
N GLU A 626 -13.34 -24.58 24.11
CA GLU A 626 -14.73 -24.70 23.66
C GLU A 626 -15.47 -23.35 23.64
N ASP A 627 -15.11 -22.42 24.53
CA ASP A 627 -15.80 -21.15 24.72
C ASP A 627 -15.14 -19.99 23.96
N PHE A 628 -13.82 -20.02 23.82
CA PHE A 628 -13.06 -18.96 23.16
C PHE A 628 -11.82 -19.47 22.43
N VAL A 629 -11.39 -18.69 21.44
CA VAL A 629 -10.08 -18.82 20.79
C VAL A 629 -9.28 -17.54 21.02
N ARG A 630 -8.04 -17.68 21.47
CA ARG A 630 -7.13 -16.57 21.76
C ARG A 630 -5.89 -16.67 20.89
N PHE A 631 -5.54 -15.55 20.26
CA PHE A 631 -4.32 -15.38 19.49
C PHE A 631 -3.56 -14.17 20.05
N GLY A 632 -2.45 -14.42 20.74
CA GLY A 632 -1.74 -13.40 21.50
C GLY A 632 -2.63 -12.77 22.58
N LYS A 633 -2.84 -11.45 22.50
CA LYS A 633 -3.64 -10.67 23.46
C LYS A 633 -5.12 -10.55 23.11
N THR A 634 -5.53 -11.07 21.94
CA THR A 634 -6.91 -10.92 21.45
C THR A 634 -7.66 -12.23 21.58
N SER A 635 -8.86 -12.18 22.16
CA SER A 635 -9.73 -13.34 22.37
C SER A 635 -11.05 -13.16 21.62
N PHE A 636 -11.59 -14.25 21.08
CA PHE A 636 -12.82 -14.31 20.29
C PHE A 636 -13.72 -15.42 20.84
N GLU A 637 -15.02 -15.14 20.96
CA GLU A 637 -16.02 -16.14 21.36
C GLU A 637 -16.15 -17.22 20.28
N ALA A 638 -15.96 -18.49 20.64
CA ALA A 638 -15.88 -19.60 19.68
C ALA A 638 -17.23 -19.95 19.03
N ASP A 639 -18.35 -19.64 19.71
CA ASP A 639 -19.72 -19.91 19.27
C ASP A 639 -20.27 -18.87 18.28
N LYS A 640 -19.72 -17.64 18.31
CA LYS A 640 -20.09 -16.56 17.39
C LYS A 640 -19.21 -16.49 16.14
N ASN A 641 -18.06 -17.15 16.16
CA ASN A 641 -17.03 -17.00 15.14
C ASN A 641 -16.66 -18.33 14.48
N SER A 642 -16.29 -18.26 13.20
CA SER A 642 -15.61 -19.36 12.52
C SER A 642 -14.11 -19.14 12.63
N TYR A 643 -13.35 -20.15 13.02
CA TYR A 643 -11.90 -20.04 13.13
C TYR A 643 -11.18 -21.16 12.37
N ILE A 644 -10.05 -20.78 11.78
CA ILE A 644 -9.20 -21.65 11.00
C ILE A 644 -7.79 -21.53 11.57
N VAL A 645 -7.15 -22.66 11.83
CA VAL A 645 -5.83 -22.71 12.48
C VAL A 645 -4.96 -23.77 11.83
N SER A 646 -3.80 -23.38 11.33
CA SER A 646 -2.78 -24.24 10.75
C SER A 646 -1.65 -24.49 11.73
N VAL A 647 -1.22 -25.75 11.86
CA VAL A 647 -0.04 -26.17 12.63
C VAL A 647 0.77 -27.19 11.83
N ARG A 648 2.04 -27.38 12.19
CA ARG A 648 2.90 -28.40 11.56
C ARG A 648 2.42 -29.80 11.94
N HIS A 649 2.49 -30.75 11.00
CA HIS A 649 2.22 -32.14 11.33
C HIS A 649 3.32 -32.70 12.25
N PRO A 650 2.99 -33.29 13.41
CA PRO A 650 3.97 -33.61 14.46
C PRO A 650 5.02 -34.68 14.05
N LYS A 651 4.67 -35.54 13.09
CA LYS A 651 5.59 -36.57 12.55
C LYS A 651 6.23 -36.21 11.20
N ASN A 652 5.79 -35.12 10.57
CA ASN A 652 6.28 -34.70 9.26
C ASN A 652 6.15 -33.18 9.13
N PRO A 653 7.21 -32.42 9.40
CA PRO A 653 7.12 -30.96 9.38
C PRO A 653 6.87 -30.36 7.98
N ASP A 654 7.06 -31.13 6.90
CA ASP A 654 6.73 -30.72 5.54
C ASP A 654 5.21 -30.80 5.25
N ALA A 655 4.43 -31.46 6.11
CA ALA A 655 2.97 -31.48 6.07
C ALA A 655 2.35 -30.57 7.14
N VAL A 656 1.09 -30.19 6.94
CA VAL A 656 0.32 -29.36 7.89
C VAL A 656 -0.97 -30.02 8.31
N LEU A 657 -1.40 -29.68 9.52
CA LEU A 657 -2.75 -29.94 10.04
C LEU A 657 -3.49 -28.61 10.07
N VAL A 658 -4.70 -28.58 9.52
CA VAL A 658 -5.52 -27.36 9.50
C VAL A 658 -6.87 -27.63 10.13
N MET A 659 -7.14 -26.97 11.26
CA MET A 659 -8.45 -26.96 11.89
C MET A 659 -9.38 -25.99 11.18
N LEU A 660 -10.62 -26.39 10.92
CA LEU A 660 -11.71 -25.48 10.59
C LEU A 660 -12.87 -25.78 11.53
N SER A 661 -13.26 -24.81 12.34
CA SER A 661 -14.44 -24.91 13.19
C SER A 661 -15.36 -23.71 13.00
N SER A 662 -16.66 -23.97 12.96
CA SER A 662 -17.70 -22.95 12.87
C SER A 662 -18.96 -23.42 13.55
N ASP A 663 -19.50 -22.60 14.44
CA ASP A 663 -20.86 -22.76 14.98
C ASP A 663 -21.87 -21.90 14.17
N ASN A 664 -21.40 -21.14 13.17
CA ASN A 664 -22.26 -20.37 12.27
C ASN A 664 -22.76 -21.25 11.10
N LYS A 665 -24.08 -21.46 11.14
CA LYS A 665 -24.83 -22.34 10.25
C LYS A 665 -24.82 -21.95 8.78
N ASN A 666 -24.65 -20.67 8.47
CA ASN A 666 -24.77 -20.11 7.12
C ASN A 666 -23.41 -19.79 6.49
N ALA A 667 -22.31 -19.92 7.25
CA ALA A 667 -20.98 -19.47 6.83
C ALA A 667 -20.28 -20.37 5.78
N ALA A 668 -20.81 -21.56 5.46
CA ALA A 668 -20.10 -22.61 4.71
C ALA A 668 -19.69 -22.17 3.31
N GLU A 669 -20.67 -21.71 2.53
CA GLU A 669 -20.47 -21.28 1.14
C GLU A 669 -19.53 -20.07 1.06
N GLY A 670 -19.70 -19.13 2.00
CA GLY A 670 -18.83 -17.97 2.14
C GLY A 670 -17.38 -18.34 2.46
N LEU A 671 -17.15 -19.28 3.39
CA LEU A 671 -15.81 -19.76 3.75
C LEU A 671 -15.15 -20.56 2.62
N ALA A 672 -15.87 -21.46 1.96
CA ALA A 672 -15.35 -22.25 0.84
C ALA A 672 -14.80 -21.35 -0.27
N ARG A 673 -15.53 -20.27 -0.59
CA ARG A 673 -15.14 -19.25 -1.57
C ARG A 673 -13.98 -18.38 -1.07
N LYS A 674 -13.98 -17.98 0.22
CA LYS A 674 -13.00 -17.02 0.76
C LYS A 674 -11.64 -17.64 1.10
N LEU A 675 -11.61 -18.84 1.69
CA LEU A 675 -10.37 -19.42 2.26
C LEU A 675 -9.19 -19.58 1.29
N PRO A 676 -9.38 -19.95 0.00
CA PRO A 676 -8.28 -20.00 -0.97
C PRO A 676 -7.53 -18.66 -1.10
N HIS A 677 -8.18 -17.52 -0.83
CA HIS A 677 -7.57 -16.19 -0.89
C HIS A 677 -6.74 -15.83 0.36
N TYR A 678 -6.74 -16.67 1.40
CA TYR A 678 -6.03 -16.44 2.65
C TYR A 678 -4.82 -17.37 2.84
N GLY A 679 -4.28 -17.93 1.74
CA GLY A 679 -3.22 -18.94 1.76
C GLY A 679 -2.03 -18.60 2.68
N LYS A 680 -1.54 -17.37 2.71
CA LYS A 680 -0.36 -17.04 3.52
C LYS A 680 -0.56 -17.15 5.04
N TYR A 681 -1.79 -17.04 5.53
CA TYR A 681 -2.08 -16.96 6.96
C TYR A 681 -2.01 -18.32 7.66
N SER A 682 -1.59 -18.29 8.93
CA SER A 682 -1.59 -19.44 9.83
C SER A 682 -2.90 -19.58 10.60
N TYR A 683 -3.54 -18.46 10.94
CA TYR A 683 -4.85 -18.48 11.57
C TYR A 683 -5.76 -17.40 10.99
N LEU A 684 -7.07 -17.65 11.02
CA LEU A 684 -8.13 -16.75 10.59
C LEU A 684 -9.32 -16.84 11.54
N VAL A 685 -9.99 -15.72 11.76
CA VAL A 685 -11.27 -15.65 12.46
C VAL A 685 -12.27 -14.86 11.60
N PHE A 686 -13.46 -15.42 11.41
CA PHE A 686 -14.56 -14.82 10.66
C PHE A 686 -15.81 -14.70 11.51
N GLU A 687 -16.55 -13.61 11.32
CA GLU A 687 -17.83 -13.33 11.97
C GLU A 687 -18.97 -13.24 10.94
N GLY A 688 -20.17 -13.71 11.31
CA GLY A 688 -21.39 -13.56 10.52
C GLY A 688 -21.62 -14.61 9.42
N ASP A 689 -22.83 -14.59 8.88
CA ASP A 689 -23.33 -15.57 7.88
C ASP A 689 -22.63 -15.42 6.53
N GLU A 690 -22.33 -14.18 6.13
CA GLU A 690 -21.39 -13.85 5.06
C GLU A 690 -20.03 -13.57 5.71
N PRO A 691 -19.13 -14.56 5.81
CA PRO A 691 -18.03 -14.54 6.78
C PRO A 691 -17.11 -13.35 6.55
N ALA A 692 -17.12 -12.37 7.46
CA ALA A 692 -16.24 -11.21 7.42
C ALA A 692 -15.00 -11.51 8.25
N ASN A 693 -13.80 -11.35 7.68
CA ASN A 693 -12.57 -11.61 8.42
C ASN A 693 -12.38 -10.53 9.51
N ILE A 694 -12.37 -10.95 10.77
CA ILE A 694 -12.18 -10.06 11.93
C ILE A 694 -10.79 -10.22 12.57
N ALA A 695 -10.10 -11.33 12.27
CA ALA A 695 -8.71 -11.53 12.65
C ALA A 695 -7.98 -12.45 11.68
N LYS A 696 -6.68 -12.23 11.53
CA LYS A 696 -5.76 -13.05 10.75
C LYS A 696 -4.34 -12.83 11.23
N GLY A 697 -3.49 -13.84 11.07
CA GLY A 697 -2.07 -13.70 11.34
C GLY A 697 -1.26 -14.90 10.89
N GLU A 698 0.04 -14.75 10.98
CA GLU A 698 1.05 -15.76 10.67
C GLU A 698 1.79 -16.05 11.97
N TRP A 699 2.11 -17.31 12.22
CA TRP A 699 2.97 -17.65 13.35
C TRP A 699 4.40 -17.14 13.13
N ASP A 700 5.15 -16.98 14.21
CA ASP A 700 6.57 -16.73 14.10
C ASP A 700 7.29 -18.00 13.62
N ALA A 701 8.23 -17.83 12.69
CA ALA A 701 9.13 -18.90 12.28
C ALA A 701 10.15 -19.17 13.41
N VAL A 702 10.05 -20.34 14.03
CA VAL A 702 10.93 -20.74 15.15
C VAL A 702 12.06 -21.66 14.67
N ASN A 703 13.27 -21.46 15.18
CA ASN A 703 14.42 -22.37 14.98
C ASN A 703 14.90 -22.57 13.53
N SER A 704 15.06 -21.49 12.77
CA SER A 704 15.67 -21.55 11.43
C SER A 704 17.01 -22.32 11.46
N PRO A 705 17.26 -23.27 10.53
CA PRO A 705 18.56 -23.96 10.41
C PRO A 705 19.66 -23.04 9.86
N LEU A 706 19.32 -21.79 9.53
CA LEU A 706 20.24 -20.75 9.12
C LEU A 706 20.55 -19.77 10.27
N SER A 707 20.09 -20.07 11.48
CA SER A 707 20.36 -19.30 12.69
C SER A 707 21.04 -20.17 13.74
N ALA A 708 22.10 -19.66 14.36
CA ALA A 708 22.75 -20.33 15.48
C ALA A 708 23.13 -19.33 16.57
N LYS A 709 22.67 -19.60 17.80
CA LYS A 709 23.15 -18.91 19.01
C LYS A 709 24.54 -19.44 19.36
N ILE A 710 25.44 -18.54 19.72
CA ILE A 710 26.83 -18.85 20.06
C ILE A 710 26.94 -18.90 21.58
N LYS A 711 27.44 -20.03 22.10
CA LYS A 711 27.66 -20.22 23.53
C LYS A 711 28.86 -19.41 24.01
N MET A 712 28.76 -18.85 25.21
CA MET A 712 29.89 -18.20 25.87
C MET A 712 30.98 -19.23 26.23
N VAL A 713 32.22 -18.77 26.39
CA VAL A 713 33.38 -19.62 26.75
C VAL A 713 33.18 -20.38 28.06
N ASP A 714 32.36 -19.86 28.98
CA ASP A 714 32.01 -20.48 30.26
C ASP A 714 30.76 -21.40 30.22
N GLY A 715 30.16 -21.57 29.03
CA GLY A 715 28.95 -22.38 28.83
C GLY A 715 27.63 -21.72 29.23
N THR A 716 27.64 -20.43 29.63
CA THR A 716 26.41 -19.68 29.90
C THR A 716 25.70 -19.25 28.62
N GLU A 717 24.37 -19.12 28.68
CA GLU A 717 23.59 -18.54 27.59
C GLU A 717 23.84 -17.03 27.52
N ALA A 718 23.99 -16.51 26.30
CA ALA A 718 24.12 -15.09 26.05
C ALA A 718 22.91 -14.32 26.61
N LYS A 719 23.15 -13.09 27.10
CA LYS A 719 22.08 -12.14 27.41
C LYS A 719 21.15 -11.94 26.19
N GLU A 720 19.93 -11.47 26.43
CA GLU A 720 19.02 -11.05 25.35
C GLU A 720 19.72 -10.09 24.39
N ILE A 721 19.67 -10.43 23.10
CA ILE A 721 20.24 -9.63 22.01
C ILE A 721 19.30 -8.45 21.79
N SER A 722 19.73 -7.25 22.17
CA SER A 722 18.96 -6.00 21.97
C SER A 722 19.19 -5.35 20.61
N SER A 723 20.22 -5.79 19.88
CA SER A 723 20.59 -5.26 18.57
C SER A 723 19.66 -5.75 17.46
N VAL A 724 19.22 -4.83 16.59
CA VAL A 724 18.30 -5.13 15.48
C VAL A 724 19.02 -4.88 14.15
N LEU A 725 18.91 -5.84 13.23
CA LEU A 725 19.43 -5.69 11.88
C LEU A 725 18.67 -4.59 11.14
N SER A 726 19.39 -3.62 10.57
CA SER A 726 18.78 -2.54 9.79
C SER A 726 18.10 -3.08 8.52
N ARG A 727 16.89 -2.62 8.23
CA ARG A 727 16.23 -2.90 6.95
C ARG A 727 16.92 -2.16 5.81
N ARG A 728 16.93 -2.78 4.63
CA ARG A 728 17.41 -2.16 3.39
C ARG A 728 16.54 -0.95 3.06
N LYS A 729 17.16 0.11 2.53
CA LYS A 729 16.44 1.27 1.99
C LYS A 729 15.79 0.91 0.65
N ALA A 730 14.59 1.46 0.41
CA ALA A 730 13.89 1.32 -0.85
C ALA A 730 14.75 1.82 -2.03
N LEU A 731 14.74 1.09 -3.15
CA LEU A 731 15.49 1.47 -4.36
C LEU A 731 15.11 2.86 -4.89
N ALA A 732 13.84 3.20 -4.76
CA ALA A 732 13.28 4.54 -4.95
C ALA A 732 12.01 4.67 -4.10
N SER A 733 11.59 5.90 -3.88
CA SER A 733 10.36 6.27 -3.19
C SER A 733 9.55 7.23 -4.05
N LEU A 734 8.23 7.27 -3.83
CA LEU A 734 7.44 8.42 -4.28
C LEU A 734 7.99 9.69 -3.63
N GLU A 735 7.99 10.79 -4.39
CA GLU A 735 8.28 12.09 -3.80
C GLU A 735 7.20 12.41 -2.75
N PRO A 736 7.60 12.77 -1.52
CA PRO A 736 6.65 13.18 -0.50
C PRO A 736 5.76 14.32 -1.01
N LEU A 737 4.44 14.17 -0.88
CA LEU A 737 3.49 15.25 -1.16
C LEU A 737 3.74 16.48 -0.28
N PHE A 738 4.29 16.24 0.91
CA PHE A 738 4.54 17.23 1.94
C PHE A 738 6.02 17.51 2.11
N SER A 739 6.34 18.78 2.34
CA SER A 739 7.71 19.21 2.61
C SER A 739 7.98 19.18 4.11
N SER A 740 8.83 18.24 4.53
CA SER A 740 9.38 18.23 5.89
C SER A 740 10.12 19.53 6.20
N GLU A 741 10.84 20.09 5.22
CA GLU A 741 11.54 21.37 5.37
C GLU A 741 10.59 22.54 5.71
N ARG A 742 9.47 22.70 4.99
CA ARG A 742 8.49 23.77 5.29
C ARG A 742 7.85 23.60 6.66
N MET A 743 7.48 22.37 7.02
CA MET A 743 6.91 22.09 8.32
C MET A 743 7.93 22.40 9.43
N MET A 744 9.19 22.00 9.26
CA MET A 744 10.25 22.33 10.20
C MET A 744 10.51 23.84 10.31
N GLN A 745 10.47 24.59 9.20
CA GLN A 745 10.57 26.05 9.23
C GLN A 745 9.41 26.67 10.04
N ALA A 746 8.19 26.15 9.91
CA ALA A 746 7.06 26.60 10.70
C ALA A 746 7.25 26.27 12.20
N VAL A 747 7.70 25.06 12.52
CA VAL A 747 8.02 24.64 13.90
C VAL A 747 9.09 25.54 14.50
N GLU A 748 10.22 25.73 13.82
CA GLU A 748 11.35 26.53 14.29
C GLU A 748 10.97 27.99 14.53
N TYR A 749 10.17 28.58 13.64
CA TYR A 749 9.68 29.95 13.83
C TYR A 749 8.70 30.03 15.02
N LEU A 750 7.70 29.14 15.06
CA LEU A 750 6.68 29.16 16.11
C LEU A 750 7.30 28.91 17.49
N ALA A 751 8.26 27.99 17.58
CA ALA A 751 9.00 27.65 18.79
C ALA A 751 10.26 28.50 19.03
N SER A 752 10.38 29.67 18.38
CA SER A 752 11.55 30.53 18.54
C SER A 752 11.52 31.35 19.84
N GLU A 753 12.71 31.78 20.30
CA GLU A 753 12.83 32.73 21.41
C GLU A 753 12.06 34.04 21.15
N GLU A 754 11.94 34.48 19.89
CA GLU A 754 11.22 35.70 19.51
C GLU A 754 9.73 35.64 19.87
N LEU A 755 9.12 34.45 19.83
CA LEU A 755 7.71 34.27 20.17
C LEU A 755 7.48 33.97 21.65
N ALA A 756 8.56 33.86 22.44
CA ALA A 756 8.55 33.76 23.90
C ALA A 756 7.49 32.78 24.47
N GLY A 757 7.27 31.65 23.79
CA GLY A 757 6.35 30.60 24.19
C GLY A 757 4.85 30.90 24.01
N ARG A 758 4.49 31.96 23.27
CA ARG A 758 3.14 32.21 22.74
C ARG A 758 2.01 32.16 23.79
N ALA A 759 2.25 32.70 24.99
CA ALA A 759 1.19 32.80 25.99
C ALA A 759 0.06 33.75 25.53
N PRO A 760 -1.20 33.50 25.90
CA PRO A 760 -2.31 34.41 25.63
C PRO A 760 -2.01 35.85 26.05
N GLY A 761 -2.43 36.83 25.25
CA GLY A 761 -2.25 38.26 25.54
C GLY A 761 -0.83 38.82 25.37
N THR A 762 0.13 38.01 24.87
CA THR A 762 1.52 38.46 24.63
C THR A 762 1.76 38.94 23.19
N GLU A 763 2.86 39.67 22.96
CA GLU A 763 3.28 40.03 21.59
C GLU A 763 3.63 38.79 20.75
N GLY A 764 4.17 37.74 21.39
CA GLY A 764 4.54 36.49 20.72
C GLY A 764 3.33 35.77 20.12
N ILE A 765 2.22 35.69 20.84
CA ILE A 765 0.99 35.07 20.29
C ILE A 765 0.38 35.91 19.16
N ASP A 766 0.48 37.23 19.21
CA ASP A 766 0.03 38.10 18.11
C ASP A 766 0.89 37.93 16.84
N LYS A 767 2.21 37.80 16.99
CA LYS A 767 3.13 37.49 15.89
C LYS A 767 2.83 36.13 15.28
N ALA A 768 2.57 35.11 16.10
CA ALA A 768 2.16 33.79 15.64
C ALA A 768 0.85 33.83 14.85
N ALA A 769 -0.16 34.54 15.35
CA ALA A 769 -1.46 34.70 14.68
C ALA A 769 -1.32 35.33 13.29
N ASN A 770 -0.52 36.40 13.18
CA ASN A 770 -0.27 37.07 11.90
C ASN A 770 0.49 36.17 10.91
N TYR A 771 1.49 35.44 11.40
CA TYR A 771 2.22 34.45 10.58
C TYR A 771 1.27 33.40 10.02
N ILE A 772 0.43 32.77 10.85
CA ILE A 772 -0.51 31.73 10.43
C ILE A 772 -1.52 32.28 9.41
N ALA A 773 -2.08 33.48 9.62
CA ALA A 773 -3.00 34.10 8.68
C ALA A 773 -2.35 34.38 7.31
N GLU A 774 -1.08 34.82 7.28
CA GLU A 774 -0.36 35.03 6.02
C GLU A 774 -0.02 33.70 5.33
N GLN A 775 0.26 32.64 6.08
CA GLN A 775 0.44 31.30 5.53
C GLN A 775 -0.87 30.75 4.92
N PHE A 776 -2.02 30.90 5.60
CA PHE A 776 -3.33 30.55 5.04
C PHE A 776 -3.64 31.30 3.75
N LYS A 777 -3.35 32.60 3.72
CA LYS A 777 -3.52 33.41 2.51
C LYS A 777 -2.59 32.96 1.38
N THR A 778 -1.32 32.67 1.67
CA THR A 778 -0.33 32.18 0.69
C THR A 778 -0.70 30.79 0.14
N ALA A 779 -1.34 29.98 0.97
CA ALA A 779 -1.92 28.69 0.64
C ALA A 779 -3.19 28.79 -0.21
N GLY A 780 -3.77 29.98 -0.40
CA GLY A 780 -4.96 30.20 -1.22
C GLY A 780 -6.29 30.03 -0.47
N LEU A 781 -6.25 29.86 0.85
CA LEU A 781 -7.48 29.85 1.64
C LEU A 781 -8.19 31.21 1.59
N LEU A 782 -9.51 31.20 1.75
CA LEU A 782 -10.30 32.41 1.93
C LEU A 782 -10.46 32.73 3.42
N PRO A 783 -10.64 34.01 3.80
CA PRO A 783 -10.90 34.38 5.19
C PRO A 783 -12.23 33.78 5.70
N GLY A 784 -12.19 33.12 6.85
CA GLY A 784 -13.31 32.33 7.37
C GLY A 784 -14.12 32.96 8.49
N ALA A 785 -13.68 34.07 9.10
CA ALA A 785 -14.41 34.70 10.20
C ALA A 785 -15.73 35.36 9.75
N ASP A 786 -16.57 35.72 10.73
CA ASP A 786 -17.89 36.34 10.53
C ASP A 786 -17.81 37.71 9.83
N ASP A 787 -16.71 38.44 10.00
CA ASP A 787 -16.45 39.74 9.37
C ASP A 787 -15.64 39.64 8.06
N GLU A 788 -15.55 38.43 7.49
CA GLU A 788 -14.75 38.13 6.30
C GLU A 788 -13.24 38.45 6.47
N SER A 789 -12.75 38.48 7.71
CA SER A 789 -11.32 38.46 8.03
C SER A 789 -10.84 37.04 8.38
N TYR A 790 -9.55 36.88 8.66
CA TYR A 790 -9.01 35.65 9.21
C TYR A 790 -9.17 35.55 10.73
N PHE A 791 -9.59 36.62 11.41
CA PHE A 791 -9.47 36.71 12.87
C PHE A 791 -10.84 36.75 13.56
N GLN A 792 -11.07 35.79 14.45
CA GLN A 792 -12.19 35.86 15.41
C GLN A 792 -11.66 36.33 16.76
N THR A 793 -11.90 37.60 17.12
CA THR A 793 -11.27 38.27 18.27
C THR A 793 -12.25 38.50 19.43
N TRP A 794 -11.80 38.30 20.69
CA TRP A 794 -12.53 38.66 21.91
C TRP A 794 -11.60 39.00 23.08
N GLU A 795 -12.15 39.52 24.18
CA GLU A 795 -11.41 39.80 25.42
C GLU A 795 -11.46 38.60 26.38
N GLU A 796 -10.30 38.14 26.85
CA GLU A 796 -10.18 36.99 27.76
C GLU A 796 -9.21 37.25 28.90
N VAL A 797 -9.33 36.50 30.01
CA VAL A 797 -8.33 36.50 31.07
C VAL A 797 -7.07 35.76 30.62
N VAL A 798 -5.91 36.41 30.76
CA VAL A 798 -4.63 35.94 30.18
C VAL A 798 -3.51 35.76 31.21
N ASP A 799 -3.79 35.94 32.49
CA ASP A 799 -2.83 35.66 33.55
C ASP A 799 -3.52 35.28 34.88
N GLY A 800 -2.69 34.90 35.87
CA GLY A 800 -3.14 34.55 37.22
C GLY A 800 -3.61 35.74 38.07
N GLU A 801 -3.41 36.98 37.61
CA GLU A 801 -3.83 38.20 38.29
C GLU A 801 -5.23 38.66 37.85
N GLY A 802 -5.77 38.04 36.80
CA GLY A 802 -7.08 38.37 36.25
C GLY A 802 -7.05 39.49 35.22
N ASN A 803 -5.87 39.86 34.71
CA ASN A 803 -5.76 40.85 33.63
C ASN A 803 -6.38 40.28 32.35
N LYS A 804 -6.96 41.17 31.56
CA LYS A 804 -7.61 40.83 30.29
C LYS A 804 -6.85 41.40 29.11
N ALA A 805 -6.82 40.62 28.03
CA ALA A 805 -6.30 41.06 26.75
C ALA A 805 -7.15 40.50 25.61
N ALA A 806 -7.04 41.15 24.45
CA ALA A 806 -7.62 40.64 23.21
C ALA A 806 -6.87 39.36 22.78
N VAL A 807 -7.62 38.29 22.57
CA VAL A 807 -7.16 37.01 22.01
C VAL A 807 -7.93 36.72 20.73
N LYS A 808 -7.38 35.91 19.82
CA LYS A 808 -8.03 35.63 18.53
C LYS A 808 -7.82 34.21 18.03
N ASN A 809 -8.87 33.61 17.46
CA ASN A 809 -8.72 32.41 16.62
C ASN A 809 -8.38 32.84 15.17
N ILE A 810 -7.68 31.99 14.43
CA ILE A 810 -7.33 32.22 13.02
C ILE A 810 -8.08 31.22 12.15
N ILE A 811 -8.92 31.69 11.23
CA ILE A 811 -9.87 30.86 10.47
C ILE A 811 -9.68 31.10 8.96
N GLY A 812 -9.27 30.07 8.24
CA GLY A 812 -9.22 30.01 6.77
C GLY A 812 -10.14 28.93 6.22
N ILE A 813 -10.65 29.09 5.00
CA ILE A 813 -11.58 28.11 4.39
C ILE A 813 -11.20 27.74 2.94
N ILE A 814 -11.58 26.53 2.56
CA ILE A 814 -11.76 26.11 1.16
C ILE A 814 -13.27 25.91 0.95
N PRO A 815 -13.93 26.71 0.10
CA PRO A 815 -15.38 26.62 -0.08
C PRO A 815 -15.81 25.32 -0.77
N GLY A 816 -16.89 24.71 -0.29
CA GLY A 816 -17.51 23.55 -0.93
C GLY A 816 -18.17 23.89 -2.26
N THR A 817 -18.14 22.96 -3.20
CA THR A 817 -18.72 23.12 -4.55
C THR A 817 -20.13 22.58 -4.68
N ASN A 818 -20.53 21.65 -3.81
CA ASN A 818 -21.85 21.04 -3.86
C ASN A 818 -22.91 21.98 -3.27
N PRO A 819 -23.94 22.39 -4.02
CA PRO A 819 -24.98 23.29 -3.51
C PRO A 819 -25.70 22.77 -2.26
N ASP A 820 -25.83 21.46 -2.10
CA ASP A 820 -26.56 20.82 -0.99
C ASP A 820 -25.66 20.59 0.24
N MET A 821 -24.34 20.54 0.05
CA MET A 821 -23.39 20.18 1.13
C MET A 821 -22.45 21.34 1.51
N LYS A 822 -22.29 22.37 0.67
CA LYS A 822 -21.33 23.47 0.91
C LYS A 822 -21.54 24.25 2.22
N ASP A 823 -22.76 24.22 2.77
CA ASP A 823 -23.11 24.86 4.04
C ASP A 823 -22.76 23.98 5.27
N GLU A 824 -22.41 22.72 5.04
CA GLU A 824 -21.80 21.82 6.02
C GLU A 824 -20.28 21.91 5.95
N SER A 825 -19.60 21.54 7.04
CA SER A 825 -18.15 21.71 7.11
C SER A 825 -17.39 20.59 7.81
N VAL A 826 -16.13 20.42 7.39
CA VAL A 826 -15.11 19.65 8.10
C VAL A 826 -14.13 20.63 8.72
N ILE A 827 -13.78 20.44 9.99
CA ILE A 827 -12.78 21.28 10.67
C ILE A 827 -11.45 20.53 10.75
N VAL A 828 -10.40 21.20 10.33
CA VAL A 828 -8.99 20.88 10.59
C VAL A 828 -8.50 21.89 11.62
N SER A 829 -8.10 21.43 12.80
CA SER A 829 -7.68 22.34 13.88
C SER A 829 -6.34 21.97 14.50
N ALA A 830 -5.71 22.98 15.09
CA ALA A 830 -4.62 22.88 16.04
C ALA A 830 -4.69 24.12 16.95
N HIS A 831 -4.15 24.06 18.16
CA HIS A 831 -3.93 25.28 18.94
C HIS A 831 -2.54 25.85 18.67
N TYR A 832 -2.42 27.17 18.74
CA TYR A 832 -1.16 27.86 18.46
C TYR A 832 -0.60 28.60 19.67
N ASP A 833 -1.35 28.67 20.78
CA ASP A 833 -0.83 29.12 22.07
C ASP A 833 0.03 28.04 22.74
N HIS A 834 0.82 28.48 23.72
CA HIS A 834 1.44 27.62 24.71
C HIS A 834 1.60 28.43 26.02
N ILE A 835 2.36 27.94 27.00
CA ILE A 835 2.37 28.50 28.36
C ILE A 835 3.39 29.65 28.60
N GLY A 836 4.05 30.17 27.56
CA GLY A 836 4.97 31.32 27.66
C GLY A 836 6.08 31.15 28.70
N LEU A 837 6.08 32.02 29.72
CA LEU A 837 7.02 31.95 30.86
C LEU A 837 6.53 31.07 32.01
N GLY A 838 5.43 30.36 31.83
CA GLY A 838 4.93 29.34 32.75
C GLY A 838 3.48 29.49 33.20
N TRP A 839 2.65 30.22 32.46
CA TRP A 839 1.22 30.33 32.71
C TRP A 839 0.41 29.87 31.47
N PRO A 840 -0.64 29.06 31.65
CA PRO A 840 -1.15 28.53 32.93
C PRO A 840 -0.41 27.25 33.37
N GLY A 841 -0.01 27.20 34.65
CA GLY A 841 0.28 25.93 35.31
C GLY A 841 1.59 25.22 34.95
N ALA A 842 2.65 25.95 34.59
CA ALA A 842 3.98 25.34 34.51
C ALA A 842 4.48 24.90 35.89
N ASN A 843 5.33 23.87 35.88
CA ASN A 843 6.03 23.43 37.08
C ASN A 843 6.81 24.61 37.70
N LYS A 844 6.72 24.78 39.03
CA LYS A 844 7.40 25.86 39.77
C LYS A 844 8.88 26.04 39.43
N GLN A 845 9.60 24.97 39.13
CA GLN A 845 11.04 25.02 38.80
C GLN A 845 11.33 25.62 37.41
N ASN A 846 10.31 25.74 36.57
CA ASN A 846 10.40 26.24 35.21
C ASN A 846 9.72 27.60 35.00
N ILE A 847 9.02 28.12 36.02
CA ILE A 847 8.47 29.48 35.97
C ILE A 847 9.59 30.49 35.70
N GLY A 848 9.34 31.41 34.76
CA GLY A 848 10.27 32.42 34.29
C GLY A 848 11.18 31.98 33.14
N LYS A 849 11.16 30.70 32.74
CA LYS A 849 11.84 30.20 31.54
C LYS A 849 10.87 30.15 30.37
N ILE A 850 11.38 30.32 29.15
CA ILE A 850 10.58 30.17 27.93
C ILE A 850 10.20 28.70 27.77
N HIS A 851 8.90 28.43 27.61
CA HIS A 851 8.37 27.15 27.17
C HIS A 851 8.15 27.25 25.67
N PHE A 852 9.03 26.64 24.88
CA PHE A 852 9.05 26.84 23.43
C PHE A 852 7.85 26.19 22.73
N GLY A 853 7.33 25.09 23.26
CA GLY A 853 6.14 24.43 22.72
C GLY A 853 6.33 23.99 21.28
N ALA A 854 7.45 23.34 21.00
CA ALA A 854 7.79 22.85 19.66
C ALA A 854 6.89 21.70 19.24
N ASP A 855 6.66 20.74 20.13
CA ASP A 855 5.67 19.69 19.91
C ASP A 855 4.28 20.10 20.43
N ASP A 856 4.22 20.93 21.47
CA ASP A 856 2.98 21.43 22.06
C ASP A 856 2.83 22.96 21.91
N ASN A 857 2.33 23.49 20.80
CA ASN A 857 1.81 22.74 19.65
C ASN A 857 2.21 23.35 18.30
N ALA A 858 3.47 23.80 18.19
CA ALA A 858 3.99 24.25 16.90
C ALA A 858 3.96 23.14 15.84
N SER A 859 4.13 21.87 16.24
CA SER A 859 4.05 20.70 15.35
C SER A 859 2.65 20.51 14.72
N GLY A 860 1.57 20.63 15.50
CA GLY A 860 0.19 20.54 15.00
C GLY A 860 -0.16 21.67 14.05
N VAL A 861 0.27 22.90 14.37
CA VAL A 861 0.11 24.06 13.48
C VAL A 861 0.90 23.86 12.19
N ALA A 862 2.11 23.32 12.24
CA ALA A 862 2.92 23.06 11.04
C ALA A 862 2.24 22.06 10.10
N VAL A 863 1.67 20.97 10.63
CA VAL A 863 0.89 20.01 9.82
C VAL A 863 -0.35 20.68 9.20
N MET A 864 -1.09 21.46 9.98
CA MET A 864 -2.26 22.19 9.48
C MET A 864 -1.91 23.18 8.35
N LEU A 865 -0.83 23.94 8.50
CA LEU A 865 -0.36 24.88 7.49
C LEU A 865 0.06 24.16 6.20
N GLU A 866 0.70 23.01 6.33
CA GLU A 866 1.15 22.22 5.19
C GLU A 866 -0.03 21.56 4.46
N LEU A 867 -1.05 21.08 5.18
CA LEU A 867 -2.33 20.66 4.60
C LEU A 867 -3.03 21.81 3.86
N ALA A 868 -3.06 23.01 4.45
CA ALA A 868 -3.61 24.19 3.79
C ALA A 868 -2.85 24.50 2.49
N HIS A 869 -1.52 24.45 2.51
CA HIS A 869 -0.68 24.71 1.33
C HIS A 869 -0.95 23.74 0.18
N LEU A 870 -1.11 22.45 0.50
CA LEU A 870 -1.39 21.42 -0.49
C LEU A 870 -2.81 21.57 -1.07
N LEU A 871 -3.81 21.78 -0.21
CA LEU A 871 -5.22 21.70 -0.61
C LEU A 871 -5.78 23.03 -1.12
N GLY A 872 -5.31 24.17 -0.62
CA GLY A 872 -5.98 25.46 -0.74
C GLY A 872 -6.11 26.02 -2.17
N LYS A 873 -5.20 25.66 -3.09
CA LYS A 873 -5.19 26.22 -4.46
C LYS A 873 -5.91 25.38 -5.49
N THR A 874 -5.96 24.07 -5.29
CA THR A 874 -6.36 23.10 -6.32
C THR A 874 -7.60 22.32 -5.93
N LEU A 875 -7.84 22.11 -4.63
CA LEU A 875 -8.94 21.27 -4.18
C LEU A 875 -10.29 21.98 -4.39
N LYS A 876 -11.26 21.21 -4.89
CA LYS A 876 -12.67 21.59 -5.01
C LYS A 876 -13.53 20.60 -4.22
N PRO A 877 -13.58 20.72 -2.89
CA PRO A 877 -14.28 19.73 -2.08
C PRO A 877 -15.80 19.83 -2.28
N GLN A 878 -16.54 18.74 -2.02
CA GLN A 878 -18.02 18.83 -2.01
C GLN A 878 -18.52 19.74 -0.88
N ARG A 879 -17.92 19.60 0.33
CA ARG A 879 -18.19 20.45 1.51
C ARG A 879 -17.13 21.51 1.76
N THR A 880 -17.48 22.52 2.55
CA THR A 880 -16.50 23.51 2.99
C THR A 880 -15.50 22.89 3.98
N ILE A 881 -14.21 23.08 3.75
CA ILE A 881 -13.15 22.71 4.70
C ILE A 881 -12.73 23.97 5.44
N ILE A 882 -12.70 23.91 6.77
CA ILE A 882 -12.31 25.03 7.64
C ILE A 882 -11.01 24.65 8.35
N PHE A 883 -10.00 25.48 8.17
CA PHE A 883 -8.74 25.42 8.92
C PHE A 883 -8.83 26.43 10.07
N VAL A 884 -8.68 25.98 11.31
CA VAL A 884 -8.77 26.83 12.50
C VAL A 884 -7.58 26.64 13.42
N ALA A 885 -6.80 27.71 13.63
CA ALA A 885 -5.82 27.79 14.71
C ALA A 885 -6.50 28.39 15.96
N PHE A 886 -6.68 27.59 17.01
CA PHE A 886 -7.29 28.04 18.27
C PHE A 886 -6.25 28.66 19.21
N THR A 887 -6.67 29.70 19.93
CA THR A 887 -5.89 30.29 21.04
C THR A 887 -6.44 29.84 22.38
N SER A 888 -5.62 29.95 23.41
CA SER A 888 -6.00 29.72 24.81
C SER A 888 -6.54 28.31 25.07
N GLU A 889 -6.00 27.30 24.40
CA GLU A 889 -6.24 25.88 24.67
C GLU A 889 -5.78 25.55 26.10
N GLU A 890 -4.54 25.97 26.40
CA GLU A 890 -3.85 25.71 27.67
C GLU A 890 -4.60 26.29 28.87
N SER A 891 -5.39 27.34 28.60
CA SER A 891 -6.22 28.06 29.58
C SER A 891 -7.63 27.49 29.73
N GLY A 892 -7.87 26.27 29.22
CA GLY A 892 -9.12 25.55 29.36
C GLY A 892 -10.02 25.58 28.12
N LEU A 893 -9.42 25.42 26.93
CA LEU A 893 -10.10 25.32 25.63
C LEU A 893 -10.91 26.57 25.27
N LEU A 894 -10.45 27.75 25.68
CA LEU A 894 -11.26 28.97 25.59
C LEU A 894 -11.52 29.36 24.13
N GLY A 895 -10.56 29.16 23.24
CA GLY A 895 -10.71 29.46 21.81
C GLY A 895 -11.74 28.57 21.11
N SER A 896 -11.66 27.25 21.26
CA SER A 896 -12.63 26.33 20.66
C SER A 896 -14.04 26.48 21.28
N LYS A 897 -14.14 26.71 22.59
CA LYS A 897 -15.43 27.04 23.26
C LYS A 897 -16.03 28.34 22.72
N TYR A 898 -15.19 29.35 22.46
CA TYR A 898 -15.65 30.61 21.88
C TYR A 898 -16.19 30.39 20.46
N TYR A 899 -15.47 29.63 19.62
CA TYR A 899 -15.92 29.29 18.27
C TYR A 899 -17.27 28.58 18.29
N VAL A 900 -17.39 27.50 19.08
CA VAL A 900 -18.60 26.68 19.20
C VAL A 900 -19.81 27.52 19.61
N LYS A 901 -19.62 28.50 20.49
CA LYS A 901 -20.69 29.35 21.01
C LYS A 901 -21.05 30.51 20.09
N ASN A 902 -20.09 31.12 19.42
CA ASN A 902 -20.27 32.45 18.81
C ASN A 902 -20.17 32.47 17.27
N MET A 903 -19.62 31.45 16.62
CA MET A 903 -19.44 31.45 15.17
C MET A 903 -20.79 31.40 14.43
N LYS A 904 -21.06 32.40 13.57
CA LYS A 904 -22.36 32.52 12.87
C LYS A 904 -22.30 32.06 11.42
N ARG A 905 -21.22 32.40 10.70
CA ARG A 905 -21.04 32.10 9.27
C ARG A 905 -20.87 30.61 9.02
N PHE A 906 -20.11 29.93 9.88
CA PHE A 906 -19.88 28.49 9.85
C PHE A 906 -20.19 27.87 11.24
N PRO A 907 -21.47 27.77 11.61
CA PRO A 907 -21.87 27.38 12.95
C PRO A 907 -21.47 25.94 13.26
N ALA A 908 -20.97 25.68 14.47
CA ALA A 908 -20.46 24.37 14.86
C ALA A 908 -21.46 23.22 14.69
N LYS A 909 -22.77 23.48 14.79
CA LYS A 909 -23.83 22.46 14.57
C LYS A 909 -23.92 21.93 13.14
N LYS A 910 -23.30 22.61 12.16
CA LYS A 910 -23.21 22.16 10.76
C LYS A 910 -21.85 21.51 10.45
N VAL A 911 -21.02 21.29 11.46
CA VAL A 911 -19.76 20.58 11.32
C VAL A 911 -20.05 19.08 11.38
N ILE A 912 -19.58 18.32 10.39
CA ILE A 912 -19.80 16.87 10.31
C ILE A 912 -18.67 16.08 10.99
N GLY A 913 -17.51 16.70 11.20
CA GLY A 913 -16.35 16.09 11.83
C GLY A 913 -15.23 17.10 12.10
N VAL A 914 -14.51 16.89 13.20
CA VAL A 914 -13.34 17.68 13.61
C VAL A 914 -12.10 16.79 13.67
N LEU A 915 -11.05 17.17 12.95
CA LEU A 915 -9.72 16.56 13.00
C LEU A 915 -8.77 17.54 13.67
N ASN A 916 -8.39 17.26 14.92
CA ASN A 916 -7.50 18.10 15.70
C ASN A 916 -6.07 17.53 15.73
N PHE A 917 -5.06 18.36 15.49
CA PHE A 917 -3.65 18.00 15.53
C PHE A 917 -3.00 18.62 16.76
N ASP A 918 -2.52 17.77 17.65
CA ASP A 918 -1.93 18.18 18.92
C ASP A 918 -0.84 17.19 19.30
N THR A 919 0.39 17.70 19.54
CA THR A 919 1.56 16.92 19.93
C THR A 919 1.85 15.78 18.94
N VAL A 920 2.05 16.19 17.68
CA VAL A 920 2.18 15.31 16.51
C VAL A 920 3.60 15.21 15.93
N GLY A 921 4.58 15.79 16.60
CA GLY A 921 5.94 15.97 16.13
C GLY A 921 6.92 14.88 16.52
N ARG A 922 6.51 13.83 17.25
CA ARG A 922 7.42 12.79 17.77
C ARG A 922 6.99 11.36 17.47
N LEU A 923 6.44 11.11 16.28
CA LEU A 923 5.92 9.81 15.86
C LEU A 923 6.99 8.69 15.86
N GLY A 924 8.16 8.94 15.27
CA GLY A 924 9.23 7.94 15.14
C GLY A 924 8.78 6.67 14.43
N LYS A 925 8.89 5.53 15.14
CA LYS A 925 8.42 4.21 14.70
C LYS A 925 7.10 3.78 15.35
N ASN A 926 6.49 4.67 16.14
CA ASN A 926 5.25 4.36 16.84
C ASN A 926 4.04 4.48 15.90
N LYS A 927 2.89 4.01 16.38
CA LYS A 927 1.60 4.21 15.72
C LYS A 927 1.08 5.61 16.02
N LEU A 928 0.32 6.18 15.09
CA LEU A 928 -0.40 7.42 15.32
C LEU A 928 -1.61 7.14 16.22
N PHE A 929 -1.73 7.81 17.36
CA PHE A 929 -2.90 7.67 18.22
C PHE A 929 -4.04 8.55 17.72
N VAL A 930 -5.24 7.98 17.71
CA VAL A 930 -6.49 8.68 17.40
C VAL A 930 -7.36 8.69 18.66
N LEU A 931 -7.31 9.80 19.40
CA LEU A 931 -8.07 9.98 20.64
C LEU A 931 -9.52 10.40 20.35
N ASN A 932 -10.42 10.08 21.28
CA ASN A 932 -11.87 10.27 21.15
C ASN A 932 -12.50 9.60 19.91
N SER A 933 -11.89 8.52 19.40
CA SER A 933 -12.39 7.74 18.26
C SER A 933 -13.77 7.12 18.50
N SER A 934 -14.24 7.07 19.76
CA SER A 934 -15.60 6.66 20.13
C SER A 934 -16.68 7.73 19.89
N SER A 935 -16.30 8.96 19.48
CA SER A 935 -17.27 10.04 19.22
C SER A 935 -18.21 9.76 18.04
N ALA A 936 -17.81 8.88 17.10
CA ALA A 936 -18.65 8.34 16.03
C ALA A 936 -18.25 6.90 15.68
N GLN A 937 -19.20 6.11 15.19
CA GLN A 937 -18.96 4.70 14.84
C GLN A 937 -18.06 4.56 13.60
N GLU A 938 -18.14 5.54 12.70
CA GLU A 938 -17.50 5.55 11.40
C GLU A 938 -15.99 5.76 11.48
N TRP A 939 -15.49 6.41 12.54
CA TRP A 939 -14.06 6.70 12.71
C TRP A 939 -13.18 5.46 12.54
N ARG A 940 -13.66 4.32 13.04
CA ARG A 940 -12.93 3.05 12.89
C ARG A 940 -12.69 2.68 11.44
N PHE A 941 -13.72 2.75 10.61
CA PHE A 941 -13.61 2.40 9.20
C PHE A 941 -12.80 3.42 8.42
N ILE A 942 -12.95 4.71 8.77
CA ILE A 942 -12.20 5.81 8.17
C ILE A 942 -10.71 5.59 8.38
N PHE A 943 -10.27 5.42 9.63
CA PHE A 943 -8.84 5.32 9.94
C PHE A 943 -8.22 3.97 9.58
N MET A 944 -9.01 2.89 9.54
CA MET A 944 -8.56 1.64 8.92
C MET A 944 -8.30 1.83 7.42
N GLY A 945 -9.21 2.50 6.70
CA GLY A 945 -9.04 2.85 5.30
C GLY A 945 -7.82 3.76 5.08
N THR A 946 -7.69 4.82 5.85
CA THR A 946 -6.54 5.74 5.79
C THR A 946 -5.22 5.03 6.08
N SER A 947 -5.14 4.20 7.12
CA SER A 947 -3.92 3.44 7.45
C SER A 947 -3.52 2.52 6.31
N TYR A 948 -4.52 1.91 5.65
CA TYR A 948 -4.29 0.99 4.56
C TYR A 948 -3.82 1.70 3.27
N VAL A 949 -4.39 2.86 2.95
CA VAL A 949 -3.98 3.69 1.81
C VAL A 949 -2.56 4.22 2.01
N THR A 950 -2.31 4.83 3.16
CA THR A 950 -1.07 5.54 3.45
C THR A 950 0.08 4.62 3.89
N GLY A 951 -0.23 3.41 4.37
CA GLY A 951 0.72 2.52 5.03
C GLY A 951 1.15 2.98 6.43
N ILE A 952 0.49 4.01 7.00
CA ILE A 952 0.79 4.56 8.32
C ILE A 952 -0.15 3.89 9.33
N GLU A 953 0.42 3.17 10.28
CA GLU A 953 -0.37 2.52 11.31
C GLU A 953 -0.95 3.54 12.30
N ALA A 954 -2.24 3.42 12.57
CA ALA A 954 -2.94 4.19 13.59
C ALA A 954 -3.56 3.29 14.66
N GLU A 955 -3.56 3.76 15.89
CA GLU A 955 -4.20 3.10 17.04
C GLU A 955 -5.36 3.95 17.54
N MET A 956 -6.56 3.37 17.53
CA MET A 956 -7.78 4.05 17.96
C MET A 956 -7.94 3.93 19.46
N VAL A 957 -8.01 5.05 20.14
CA VAL A 957 -8.24 5.10 21.59
C VAL A 957 -9.71 5.44 21.82
N THR A 958 -10.45 4.50 22.40
CA THR A 958 -11.90 4.62 22.62
C THR A 958 -12.28 5.20 23.99
N GLN A 959 -11.30 5.35 24.89
CA GLN A 959 -11.52 5.93 26.22
C GLN A 959 -11.92 7.40 26.12
N ASP A 960 -12.84 7.83 26.99
CA ASP A 960 -13.20 9.24 27.11
C ASP A 960 -12.11 9.98 27.89
N LEU A 961 -11.19 10.59 27.16
CA LEU A 961 -10.09 11.38 27.70
C LEU A 961 -10.49 12.85 27.75
N ASP A 962 -10.09 13.55 28.82
CA ASP A 962 -10.15 15.01 28.91
C ASP A 962 -9.09 15.53 27.92
N ALA A 963 -9.53 15.85 26.71
CA ALA A 963 -8.70 16.00 25.53
C ALA A 963 -8.76 17.44 24.97
N SER A 964 -7.99 17.69 23.91
CA SER A 964 -7.76 19.00 23.27
C SER A 964 -9.01 19.61 22.59
N ASP A 965 -8.84 20.62 21.74
CA ASP A 965 -9.90 21.47 21.17
C ASP A 965 -11.12 20.75 20.57
N GLN A 966 -10.95 19.53 20.04
CA GLN A 966 -12.08 18.72 19.55
C GLN A 966 -13.15 18.47 20.63
N ARG A 967 -12.76 18.49 21.92
CA ARG A 967 -13.66 18.25 23.05
C ARG A 967 -14.82 19.24 23.08
N SER A 968 -14.53 20.51 22.80
CA SER A 968 -15.54 21.58 22.74
C SER A 968 -16.66 21.28 21.74
N PHE A 969 -16.36 20.55 20.66
CA PHE A 969 -17.32 20.11 19.64
C PHE A 969 -18.06 18.84 20.08
N ILE A 970 -17.35 17.87 20.64
CA ILE A 970 -17.96 16.63 21.19
C ILE A 970 -19.04 16.96 22.22
N GLU A 971 -18.80 17.93 23.11
CA GLU A 971 -19.75 18.31 24.15
C GLU A 971 -21.08 18.87 23.62
N ILE A 972 -21.13 19.33 22.36
CA ILE A 972 -22.35 19.81 21.71
C ILE A 972 -22.93 18.81 20.68
N GLY A 973 -22.40 17.58 20.63
CA GLY A 973 -22.88 16.53 19.74
C GLY A 973 -22.22 16.48 18.36
N VAL A 974 -21.07 17.13 18.18
CA VAL A 974 -20.30 17.11 16.92
C VAL A 974 -19.16 16.10 17.05
N PRO A 975 -19.07 15.09 16.16
CA PRO A 975 -17.96 14.14 16.17
C PRO A 975 -16.60 14.82 16.01
N GLY A 976 -15.62 14.39 16.81
CA GLY A 976 -14.27 14.94 16.76
C GLY A 976 -13.24 13.94 17.27
N VAL A 977 -12.02 14.03 16.74
CA VAL A 977 -10.86 13.24 17.15
C VAL A 977 -9.62 14.11 17.26
N GLN A 978 -8.64 13.63 18.01
CA GLN A 978 -7.30 14.19 18.08
C GLN A 978 -6.27 13.19 17.57
N PHE A 979 -5.39 13.65 16.69
CA PHE A 979 -4.18 12.94 16.30
C PHE A 979 -3.05 13.29 17.27
N PHE A 980 -2.35 12.26 17.76
CA PHE A 980 -1.37 12.37 18.85
C PHE A 980 -0.23 11.35 18.68
N THR A 981 1.03 11.74 18.97
CA THR A 981 2.21 10.90 18.70
C THR A 981 2.85 10.20 19.91
N ALA A 982 2.15 10.18 21.05
CA ALA A 982 2.53 9.62 22.35
C ALA A 982 3.07 10.66 23.35
N PRO A 983 2.92 10.43 24.67
CA PRO A 983 3.45 11.36 25.65
C PRO A 983 4.96 11.23 25.77
N HIS A 984 5.62 12.32 26.16
CA HIS A 984 7.07 12.37 26.37
C HIS A 984 7.45 13.24 27.56
N GLU A 985 8.69 13.11 28.04
CA GLU A 985 9.15 13.77 29.26
C GLU A 985 9.26 15.30 29.17
N ASP A 986 9.33 15.86 27.96
CA ASP A 986 9.44 17.30 27.70
C ASP A 986 8.11 18.07 27.75
N TYR A 987 6.98 17.39 27.94
CA TYR A 987 5.65 18.01 27.93
C TYR A 987 5.53 19.17 28.94
N HIS A 988 5.10 20.35 28.49
CA HIS A 988 5.03 21.59 29.27
C HIS A 988 6.37 21.98 29.94
N LYS A 989 7.51 21.73 29.29
CA LYS A 989 8.84 22.12 29.78
C LYS A 989 9.60 23.01 28.79
N PRO A 990 10.57 23.82 29.27
CA PRO A 990 11.49 24.57 28.43
C PRO A 990 12.34 23.71 27.48
N THR A 991 12.37 22.40 27.68
CA THR A 991 13.12 21.44 26.87
C THR A 991 12.31 20.89 25.69
N ASP A 992 11.07 21.35 25.48
CA ASP A 992 10.30 21.04 24.26
C ASP A 992 10.71 21.94 23.10
N THR A 993 11.84 21.59 22.48
CA THR A 993 12.55 22.38 21.47
C THR A 993 12.50 21.73 20.07
N SER A 994 12.68 22.54 19.03
CA SER A 994 12.51 22.11 17.63
C SER A 994 13.47 21.01 17.18
N ASP A 995 14.66 20.90 17.78
CA ASP A 995 15.66 19.86 17.48
C ASP A 995 15.19 18.43 17.83
N LYS A 996 14.12 18.30 18.61
CA LYS A 996 13.52 17.02 19.01
C LYS A 996 12.38 16.55 18.12
N ILE A 997 12.00 17.36 17.13
CA ILE A 997 10.90 17.04 16.22
C ILE A 997 11.36 16.06 15.14
N ASP A 998 10.56 15.02 14.95
CA ASP A 998 10.69 14.03 13.88
C ASP A 998 10.04 14.55 12.60
N ALA A 999 10.88 15.14 11.73
CA ALA A 999 10.44 15.72 10.47
C ALA A 999 9.80 14.69 9.51
N ASP A 1000 10.28 13.45 9.50
CA ASP A 1000 9.68 12.36 8.71
C ASP A 1000 8.34 11.91 9.31
N GLY A 1001 8.25 11.93 10.64
CA GLY A 1001 7.02 11.73 11.40
C GLY A 1001 5.92 12.73 11.03
N LEU A 1002 6.27 14.03 10.92
CA LEU A 1002 5.33 15.07 10.49
C LEU A 1002 4.76 14.82 9.09
N VAL A 1003 5.60 14.38 8.14
CA VAL A 1003 5.14 14.01 6.78
C VAL A 1003 4.13 12.87 6.84
N LYS A 1004 4.35 11.86 7.70
CA LYS A 1004 3.38 10.78 7.91
C LYS A 1004 2.06 11.33 8.48
N VAL A 1005 2.12 12.14 9.54
CA VAL A 1005 0.90 12.70 10.14
C VAL A 1005 0.12 13.57 9.14
N ALA A 1006 0.80 14.42 8.36
CA ALA A 1006 0.17 15.21 7.30
C ALA A 1006 -0.47 14.32 6.21
N THR A 1007 0.20 13.24 5.81
CA THR A 1007 -0.34 12.25 4.85
C THR A 1007 -1.60 11.58 5.37
N PHE A 1008 -1.59 11.14 6.63
CA PHE A 1008 -2.75 10.57 7.29
C PHE A 1008 -3.90 11.59 7.42
N GLY A 1009 -3.56 12.82 7.80
CA GLY A 1009 -4.49 13.95 7.92
C GLY A 1009 -5.19 14.27 6.60
N ARG A 1010 -4.43 14.33 5.50
CA ARG A 1010 -4.96 14.61 4.14
C ARG A 1010 -6.05 13.63 3.74
N GLU A 1011 -5.76 12.34 3.79
CA GLU A 1011 -6.73 11.31 3.40
C GLU A 1011 -7.99 11.37 4.26
N SER A 1012 -7.83 11.64 5.56
CA SER A 1012 -8.94 11.81 6.49
C SER A 1012 -9.80 13.03 6.14
N VAL A 1013 -9.17 14.18 5.83
CA VAL A 1013 -9.87 15.40 5.40
C VAL A 1013 -10.62 15.20 4.10
N LEU A 1014 -9.96 14.64 3.08
CA LEU A 1014 -10.56 14.42 1.76
C LEU A 1014 -11.74 13.46 1.85
N TYR A 1015 -11.61 12.37 2.62
CA TYR A 1015 -12.72 11.45 2.83
C TYR A 1015 -13.93 12.15 3.46
N LEU A 1016 -13.72 12.94 4.53
CA LEU A 1016 -14.82 13.65 5.19
C LEU A 1016 -15.44 14.72 4.29
N ALA A 1017 -14.62 15.45 3.52
CA ALA A 1017 -15.09 16.53 2.66
C ALA A 1017 -16.05 16.04 1.57
N ASP A 1018 -15.87 14.81 1.09
CA ASP A 1018 -16.64 14.23 -0.01
C ASP A 1018 -17.66 13.16 0.43
N ARG A 1019 -17.61 12.69 1.67
CA ARG A 1019 -18.55 11.68 2.20
C ARG A 1019 -19.99 12.17 2.17
N GLU A 1020 -20.90 11.55 1.42
CA GLU A 1020 -22.31 12.01 1.34
C GLU A 1020 -23.00 12.15 2.72
N GLU A 1021 -22.94 11.12 3.56
CA GLU A 1021 -23.62 11.09 4.86
C GLU A 1021 -22.78 11.71 6.00
N PRO A 1022 -23.34 12.58 6.86
CA PRO A 1022 -22.67 13.02 8.08
C PRO A 1022 -22.26 11.85 9.00
N LEU A 1023 -21.31 12.09 9.91
CA LEU A 1023 -20.91 11.09 10.89
C LEU A 1023 -21.97 10.91 11.98
N THR A 1024 -22.21 9.67 12.40
CA THR A 1024 -23.17 9.35 13.46
C THR A 1024 -22.56 9.59 14.83
N PHE A 1025 -22.94 10.67 15.52
CA PHE A 1025 -22.47 10.95 16.88
C PHE A 1025 -22.91 9.85 17.87
N LYS A 1026 -21.95 9.35 18.65
CA LYS A 1026 -22.14 8.30 19.69
C LYS A 1026 -21.70 8.73 21.09
N GLY A 1027 -21.22 9.96 21.26
CA GLY A 1027 -20.83 10.49 22.57
C GLY A 1027 -22.02 10.88 23.45
N GLU A 1028 -21.75 11.19 24.73
CA GLU A 1028 -22.75 11.75 25.63
C GLU A 1028 -22.84 13.27 25.47
N ILE A 1029 -24.04 13.79 25.17
CA ILE A 1029 -24.29 15.24 25.12
C ILE A 1029 -24.46 15.76 26.55
N LYS A 1030 -23.57 16.65 27.01
CA LYS A 1030 -23.73 17.32 28.31
C LYS A 1030 -24.77 18.44 28.19
N THR A 1031 -26.05 18.12 28.41
CA THR A 1031 -27.10 19.14 28.55
C THR A 1031 -26.86 19.92 29.84
N GLY A 1032 -26.72 21.24 29.74
CA GLY A 1032 -26.39 22.13 30.85
C GLY A 1032 -27.39 22.12 32.00
N GLU A 1033 -27.24 21.17 32.93
CA GLU A 1033 -27.68 21.32 34.32
C GLU A 1033 -26.43 21.43 35.20
N LYS A 1034 -26.28 22.59 35.84
CA LYS A 1034 -25.26 22.83 36.87
C LYS A 1034 -25.49 21.87 38.04
N LYS A 1035 -24.83 20.71 38.03
CA LYS A 1035 -24.31 20.17 39.28
C LYS A 1035 -23.06 20.97 39.61
N SER A 1036 -23.05 21.59 40.78
CA SER A 1036 -21.92 22.30 41.36
C SER A 1036 -20.70 21.38 41.40
N GLN A 1037 -19.91 21.36 40.33
CA GLN A 1037 -18.55 20.83 40.37
C GLN A 1037 -17.72 21.84 41.14
N THR A 1038 -17.11 21.36 42.23
CA THR A 1038 -16.08 22.07 42.97
C THR A 1038 -15.05 22.63 42.00
N THR A 1039 -14.87 23.95 42.05
CA THR A 1039 -13.94 24.77 41.25
C THR A 1039 -12.47 24.56 41.64
N GLY A 1040 -12.08 23.35 42.01
CA GLY A 1040 -10.71 23.01 42.38
C GLY A 1040 -9.88 22.74 41.13
N THR A 1041 -8.91 23.60 40.86
CA THR A 1041 -7.80 23.27 39.95
C THR A 1041 -6.97 22.15 40.56
N ARG A 1042 -6.52 21.20 39.73
CA ARG A 1042 -5.58 20.15 40.17
C ARG A 1042 -4.26 20.82 40.56
N SER A 1043 -4.04 20.97 41.87
CA SER A 1043 -2.85 21.61 42.44
C SER A 1043 -1.70 20.64 42.70
N VAL A 1044 -1.95 19.33 42.58
CA VAL A 1044 -0.97 18.28 42.89
C VAL A 1044 -0.72 17.30 41.75
N THR A 1045 0.45 16.67 41.78
CA THR A 1045 0.83 15.61 40.84
C THR A 1045 1.60 14.48 41.52
N THR A 1046 1.46 13.27 40.97
CA THR A 1046 2.31 12.12 41.27
C THR A 1046 3.60 12.13 40.44
N GLY A 1047 3.67 12.97 39.40
CA GLY A 1047 4.77 12.99 38.44
C GLY A 1047 4.86 11.73 37.56
N SER A 1048 3.79 10.91 37.51
CA SER A 1048 3.64 9.80 36.57
C SER A 1048 2.88 10.24 35.32
N MET A 1049 3.35 9.78 34.16
CA MET A 1049 2.69 9.95 32.86
C MET A 1049 1.78 8.73 32.59
N PRO A 1050 0.47 8.94 32.37
CA PRO A 1050 -0.45 7.86 32.05
C PRO A 1050 -0.19 7.22 30.69
N ASP A 1051 -0.49 5.94 30.59
CA ASP A 1051 -0.63 5.23 29.34
C ASP A 1051 -2.10 5.30 28.86
N PHE A 1052 -2.33 6.15 27.87
CA PHE A 1052 -3.64 6.42 27.29
C PHE A 1052 -4.24 5.23 26.53
N THR A 1053 -3.45 4.18 26.25
CA THR A 1053 -3.88 3.00 25.49
C THR A 1053 -4.38 1.86 26.38
N TYR A 1054 -4.12 1.93 27.68
CA TYR A 1054 -4.37 0.80 28.59
C TYR A 1054 -5.87 0.55 28.75
N PRO A 1055 -6.43 -0.57 28.24
CA PRO A 1055 -7.88 -0.78 28.23
C PRO A 1055 -8.45 -1.32 29.55
N GLY A 1056 -7.58 -1.65 30.51
CA GLY A 1056 -7.98 -2.23 31.79
C GLY A 1056 -8.41 -1.19 32.82
N GLU A 1057 -8.98 -1.65 33.93
CA GLU A 1057 -9.33 -0.79 35.06
C GLU A 1057 -8.05 -0.25 35.73
N GLY A 1058 -8.03 1.06 36.00
CA GLY A 1058 -6.89 1.79 36.59
C GLY A 1058 -6.19 2.74 35.64
N VAL A 1059 -5.06 3.29 36.08
CA VAL A 1059 -4.16 4.14 35.27
C VAL A 1059 -2.80 3.48 35.19
N ARG A 1060 -2.49 2.88 34.03
CA ARG A 1060 -1.16 2.34 33.76
C ARG A 1060 -0.16 3.47 33.56
N ILE A 1061 1.04 3.32 34.10
CA ILE A 1061 2.12 4.30 33.96
C ILE A 1061 2.88 4.02 32.66
N ALA A 1062 2.78 4.94 31.70
CA ALA A 1062 3.59 4.92 30.49
C ALA A 1062 5.03 5.33 30.77
N ASP A 1063 5.21 6.35 31.61
CA ASP A 1063 6.52 6.87 31.99
C ASP A 1063 6.47 7.67 33.31
N LEU A 1064 7.63 7.99 33.88
CA LEU A 1064 7.77 8.82 35.07
C LEU A 1064 9.17 9.44 35.16
N SER A 1065 9.28 10.70 35.61
CA SER A 1065 10.61 11.29 35.82
C SER A 1065 11.31 10.62 37.01
N SER A 1066 12.63 10.49 36.94
CA SER A 1066 13.43 9.81 37.99
C SER A 1066 13.35 10.46 39.37
N ASP A 1067 12.95 11.73 39.42
CA ASP A 1067 12.78 12.54 40.62
C ASP A 1067 11.31 12.72 41.06
N SER A 1068 10.36 12.14 40.33
CA SER A 1068 8.92 12.23 40.60
C SER A 1068 8.53 11.59 41.94
N PRO A 1069 7.40 12.03 42.54
CA PRO A 1069 6.79 11.34 43.67
C PRO A 1069 6.54 9.85 43.41
N ALA A 1070 6.08 9.50 42.22
CA ALA A 1070 5.84 8.12 41.82
C ALA A 1070 7.13 7.29 41.82
N ALA A 1071 8.23 7.83 41.28
CA ALA A 1071 9.55 7.18 41.31
C ALA A 1071 10.03 6.95 42.75
N LYS A 1072 9.93 7.99 43.58
CA LYS A 1072 10.35 7.95 45.00
C LYS A 1072 9.50 6.98 45.81
N ALA A 1073 8.22 6.83 45.46
CA ALA A 1073 7.30 5.86 46.05
C ALA A 1073 7.50 4.41 45.52
N GLY A 1074 8.45 4.21 44.59
CA GLY A 1074 8.85 2.91 44.07
C GLY A 1074 8.03 2.41 42.88
N LEU A 1075 7.21 3.26 42.26
CA LEU A 1075 6.48 2.93 41.04
C LEU A 1075 7.42 2.90 39.83
N LYS A 1076 7.07 2.09 38.85
CA LYS A 1076 7.80 1.86 37.61
C LYS A 1076 6.86 1.97 36.41
N LYS A 1077 7.46 2.15 35.24
CA LYS A 1077 6.77 1.98 33.96
C LYS A 1077 6.07 0.61 33.93
N GLY A 1078 4.81 0.60 33.52
CA GLY A 1078 3.96 -0.59 33.46
C GLY A 1078 3.07 -0.83 34.69
N ASP A 1079 3.35 -0.20 35.84
CA ASP A 1079 2.49 -0.31 37.02
C ASP A 1079 1.11 0.33 36.76
N VAL A 1080 0.04 -0.23 37.34
CA VAL A 1080 -1.34 0.26 37.17
C VAL A 1080 -1.89 0.80 38.48
N ILE A 1081 -2.09 2.10 38.58
CA ILE A 1081 -2.68 2.74 39.77
C ILE A 1081 -4.18 2.43 39.80
N ILE A 1082 -4.65 1.80 40.87
CA ILE A 1082 -6.07 1.44 41.04
C ILE A 1082 -6.73 2.16 42.23
N LYS A 1083 -5.93 2.80 43.10
CA LYS A 1083 -6.45 3.63 44.20
C LYS A 1083 -5.47 4.73 44.59
N LEU A 1084 -5.99 5.92 44.92
CA LEU A 1084 -5.24 7.05 45.46
C LEU A 1084 -5.96 7.60 46.69
N GLY A 1085 -5.38 7.41 47.88
CA GLY A 1085 -6.01 7.65 49.17
C GLY A 1085 -7.29 6.83 49.33
N SER A 1086 -8.40 7.52 49.59
CA SER A 1086 -9.73 6.90 49.69
C SER A 1086 -10.45 6.74 48.34
N TYR A 1087 -9.87 7.22 47.24
CA TYR A 1087 -10.53 7.29 45.95
C TYR A 1087 -10.14 6.12 45.05
N ASP A 1088 -11.14 5.43 44.52
CA ASP A 1088 -10.93 4.37 43.52
C ASP A 1088 -10.54 5.00 42.17
N VAL A 1089 -9.50 4.45 41.56
CA VAL A 1089 -8.98 4.89 40.27
C VAL A 1089 -9.37 3.83 39.26
N LYS A 1090 -10.43 4.10 38.49
CA LYS A 1090 -10.96 3.18 37.47
C LYS A 1090 -10.42 3.49 36.08
N ASN A 1091 -10.11 4.76 35.85
CA ASN A 1091 -9.62 5.31 34.59
C ASN A 1091 -8.99 6.69 34.83
N LEU A 1092 -8.44 7.28 33.77
CA LEU A 1092 -7.81 8.60 33.78
C LEU A 1092 -8.69 9.73 34.34
N SER A 1093 -9.99 9.71 34.05
CA SER A 1093 -10.94 10.72 34.57
C SER A 1093 -11.06 10.63 36.10
N SER A 1094 -11.32 9.45 36.64
CA SER A 1094 -11.40 9.22 38.09
C SER A 1094 -10.08 9.51 38.81
N TYR A 1095 -8.93 9.27 38.16
CA TYR A 1095 -7.62 9.60 38.69
C TYR A 1095 -7.40 11.11 38.79
N SER A 1096 -7.77 11.85 37.75
CA SER A 1096 -7.70 13.31 37.72
C SER A 1096 -8.63 13.94 38.76
N GLU A 1097 -9.84 13.41 38.91
CA GLU A 1097 -10.77 13.82 39.97
C GLU A 1097 -10.23 13.54 41.36
N ALA A 1098 -9.64 12.36 41.60
CA ALA A 1098 -9.03 12.03 42.88
C ALA A 1098 -7.95 13.06 43.26
N LEU A 1099 -7.07 13.42 42.31
CA LEU A 1099 -5.99 14.39 42.55
C LEU A 1099 -6.48 15.79 42.91
N LYS A 1100 -7.68 16.21 42.46
CA LYS A 1100 -8.26 17.52 42.84
C LYS A 1100 -8.64 17.62 44.33
N ASN A 1101 -8.66 16.49 45.04
CA ASN A 1101 -9.05 16.44 46.47
C ASN A 1101 -7.85 16.51 47.43
N PHE A 1102 -6.62 16.62 46.92
CA PHE A 1102 -5.40 16.62 47.73
C PHE A 1102 -4.63 17.94 47.59
N ASN A 1103 -3.78 18.24 48.58
CA ASN A 1103 -2.91 19.41 48.63
C ASN A 1103 -1.42 19.01 48.52
N PRO A 1104 -0.55 19.92 48.07
CA PRO A 1104 0.89 19.67 48.04
C PRO A 1104 1.44 19.31 49.44
N GLY A 1105 2.27 18.27 49.51
CA GLY A 1105 2.81 17.72 50.74
C GLY A 1105 1.93 16.64 51.39
N ASP A 1106 0.72 16.37 50.86
CA ASP A 1106 -0.11 15.28 51.35
C ASP A 1106 0.56 13.94 51.05
N VAL A 1107 0.75 13.14 52.11
CA VAL A 1107 1.21 11.76 52.00
C VAL A 1107 -0.01 10.84 52.00
N VAL A 1108 -0.25 10.18 50.86
CA VAL A 1108 -1.45 9.35 50.66
C VAL A 1108 -1.09 7.90 50.36
N ASP A 1109 -1.97 6.99 50.75
CA ASP A 1109 -1.90 5.59 50.35
C ASP A 1109 -2.11 5.48 48.83
N LEU A 1110 -1.23 4.78 48.13
CA LEU A 1110 -1.39 4.46 46.71
C LEU A 1110 -1.41 2.93 46.55
N ILE A 1111 -2.46 2.42 45.91
CA ILE A 1111 -2.57 1.00 45.55
C ILE A 1111 -2.37 0.87 44.05
N TYR A 1112 -1.46 -0.02 43.65
CA TYR A 1112 -1.12 -0.27 42.26
C TYR A 1112 -0.93 -1.76 41.98
N LEU A 1113 -1.17 -2.17 40.72
CA LEU A 1113 -0.87 -3.50 40.23
C LEU A 1113 0.52 -3.51 39.59
N ARG A 1114 1.33 -4.51 39.93
CA ARG A 1114 2.56 -4.85 39.22
C ARG A 1114 2.51 -6.32 38.85
N ASP A 1115 2.61 -6.61 37.55
CA ASP A 1115 2.48 -7.97 37.00
C ASP A 1115 1.18 -8.66 37.48
N GLY A 1116 0.08 -7.91 37.57
CA GLY A 1116 -1.22 -8.38 38.05
C GLY A 1116 -1.37 -8.49 39.58
N ASN A 1117 -0.31 -8.28 40.36
CA ASN A 1117 -0.36 -8.37 41.82
C ASN A 1117 -0.57 -7.00 42.47
N GLU A 1118 -1.46 -6.93 43.46
CA GLU A 1118 -1.73 -5.71 44.22
C GLU A 1118 -0.58 -5.36 45.17
N ASN A 1119 -0.12 -4.12 45.08
CA ASN A 1119 0.94 -3.53 45.89
C ASN A 1119 0.44 -2.23 46.51
N LYS A 1120 0.93 -1.93 47.72
CA LYS A 1120 0.58 -0.70 48.45
C LYS A 1120 1.85 0.08 48.78
N THR A 1121 1.83 1.39 48.56
CA THR A 1121 2.92 2.31 48.93
C THR A 1121 2.35 3.62 49.47
N LEU A 1122 3.22 4.45 50.05
CA LEU A 1122 2.91 5.84 50.40
C LEU A 1122 3.53 6.76 49.35
N ILE A 1123 2.76 7.73 48.87
CA ILE A 1123 3.23 8.74 47.94
C ILE A 1123 3.03 10.13 48.54
N GLU A 1124 4.10 10.93 48.58
CA GLU A 1124 4.04 12.34 48.95
C GLU A 1124 3.74 13.15 47.70
N LEU A 1125 2.51 13.64 47.57
CA LEU A 1125 2.08 14.42 46.42
C LEU A 1125 2.78 15.79 46.43
N ILE A 1126 3.34 16.19 45.29
CA ILE A 1126 3.97 17.51 45.17
C ILE A 1126 3.04 18.47 44.43
N GLU A 1127 3.28 19.76 44.63
CA GLU A 1127 2.61 20.81 43.87
C GLU A 1127 2.92 20.65 42.38
N ARG A 1128 1.87 20.76 41.56
CA ARG A 1128 1.96 20.60 40.11
C ARG A 1128 2.88 21.64 39.48
#